data_AF-A0A2T6EAE4-F1
#
_entry.id   AF-A0A2T6EAE4-F1
#
_cell.length_a   1.000
_cell.length_b   1.000
_cell.length_c   1.000
_cell.angle_alpha   90.00
_cell.angle_beta   90.00
_cell.angle_gamma   90.00
#
_symmetry.space_group_name_H-M   'P 1'
#
loop_
_entity.id
_entity.type
_entity.pdbx_description
1 polymer ?
#
loop_
_entity_poly.entity_id
_entity_poly.type
_entity_poly.pdbx_seq_one_letter_code
_entity_poly.pdbx_strand_id
1 'polypeptide(L)'
;MKLPGFLESIEIKKVKAPATHDDKNLPFNMLEPRIFERFCCELLWKKYESELNTNIVDILPIGVSGQKQYGADIFVKESGGSSNKYALYEVKRVGSFSIAEYKKTVSRFLHYYESWGLEITEFNVFVAENISADEIILWQREASALSDKSINYKIIPSVTLDRWIKEFPELVYKYFHPAWTQLLYGDVGLWHLEKYGIWEFKEPTSWNDYVEPKKNQYGDIFEFINEHVNIYAFLPSLDNNSASCKVEFRNGRFSHVTITLSHEQLIQSFFSSVNIPIDQSKRPFLLERHFSDGYYCDIGNCRIELSFGEAESLCAAFDVFWEEYRKRVNNIEEVWRSKFFNYHTGVSTDVALIRVKRWLWSLLLDFAYAHDAINNNDGDSWAIFDSCPGYLKVYTKSSSLTMDAGHHAFIKPHKYDGWFSNFRNSDDEVVLAWQHPSKYFFDNKGDNINPRGYWDAKTTHDWLIHSLIPKALEWRVSLKSSRAGGFFERIFSSKKNAGFNNYVPQNYVASFYEPHMVSDLDNVEDIDSLLALLERLQGFFNAAPDYIFVDLDTYKGLYISIADVFLKSNIKNYSYFHGNLSYLSASDMPTLVRSINEHAAESVVGCDNSFQIDCALRCILVALRDYESYLNGYEVRNIVTRLRPLVDVMENRRMLNRQSRFV
;
A
#
# COMPACT_ATOMS: atom_id res chain seq x y z
N MET A 1 2.10 1.44 -35.56
CA MET A 1 2.28 1.28 -37.02
C MET A 1 1.38 0.16 -37.53
N LYS A 2 0.65 0.34 -38.65
CA LYS A 2 -0.13 -0.73 -39.29
C LYS A 2 0.63 -1.23 -40.51
N LEU A 3 0.96 -2.53 -40.55
CA LEU A 3 1.74 -3.10 -41.64
C LEU A 3 0.80 -3.55 -42.78
N PRO A 4 1.28 -3.60 -44.03
CA PRO A 4 0.57 -4.29 -45.10
C PRO A 4 0.40 -5.79 -44.78
N GLY A 5 -0.79 -6.35 -45.05
CA GLY A 5 -1.11 -7.74 -44.66
C GLY A 5 -0.16 -8.81 -45.21
N PHE A 6 0.51 -8.57 -46.35
CA PHE A 6 1.50 -9.49 -46.90
C PHE A 6 2.85 -9.49 -46.16
N LEU A 7 3.15 -8.45 -45.36
CA LEU A 7 4.31 -8.41 -44.47
C LEU A 7 3.99 -8.98 -43.09
N GLU A 8 2.72 -8.94 -42.68
CA GLU A 8 2.25 -9.51 -41.41
C GLU A 8 2.28 -11.06 -41.43
N SER A 9 2.02 -11.69 -42.58
CA SER A 9 1.87 -13.14 -42.72
C SER A 9 3.17 -13.93 -42.96
N ILE A 10 4.33 -13.27 -43.04
CA ILE A 10 5.61 -13.95 -43.33
C ILE A 10 6.18 -14.55 -42.04
N GLU A 11 6.45 -15.86 -42.06
CA GLU A 11 7.10 -16.57 -40.95
C GLU A 11 8.56 -16.13 -40.80
N ILE A 12 8.93 -15.68 -39.59
CA ILE A 12 10.29 -15.24 -39.28
C ILE A 12 11.15 -16.46 -38.92
N LYS A 13 12.09 -16.82 -39.80
CA LYS A 13 13.12 -17.83 -39.50
C LYS A 13 14.24 -17.22 -38.67
N LYS A 14 14.32 -17.63 -37.40
CA LYS A 14 15.29 -17.10 -36.43
C LYS A 14 16.60 -17.91 -36.44
N VAL A 15 17.70 -17.27 -36.84
CA VAL A 15 19.03 -17.89 -36.88
C VAL A 15 19.70 -17.84 -35.50
N LYS A 16 20.23 -18.99 -35.03
CA LYS A 16 20.94 -19.10 -33.75
C LYS A 16 22.21 -18.25 -33.71
N ALA A 17 22.55 -17.74 -32.53
CA ALA A 17 23.81 -17.06 -32.31
C ALA A 17 25.00 -18.03 -32.45
N PRO A 18 26.18 -17.55 -32.89
CA PRO A 18 27.39 -18.36 -32.90
C PRO A 18 27.75 -18.81 -31.47
N ALA A 19 28.40 -19.96 -31.35
CA ALA A 19 28.79 -20.52 -30.04
C ALA A 19 29.90 -19.71 -29.35
N THR A 20 30.58 -18.82 -30.08
CA THR A 20 31.70 -18.01 -29.60
C THR A 20 31.27 -16.57 -29.34
N HIS A 21 31.63 -16.01 -28.19
CA HIS A 21 31.26 -14.65 -27.75
C HIS A 21 31.91 -13.50 -28.56
N ASP A 22 32.81 -13.81 -29.49
CA ASP A 22 33.64 -12.82 -30.19
C ASP A 22 32.91 -12.08 -31.32
N ASP A 23 31.85 -12.67 -31.90
CA ASP A 23 31.04 -12.01 -32.94
C ASP A 23 29.70 -11.56 -32.35
N LYS A 24 29.62 -10.27 -32.04
CA LYS A 24 28.40 -9.61 -31.51
C LYS A 24 27.58 -8.93 -32.60
N ASN A 25 27.92 -9.11 -33.87
CA ASN A 25 27.19 -8.50 -34.98
C ASN A 25 25.99 -9.36 -35.37
N LEU A 26 24.83 -8.75 -35.59
CA LEU A 26 23.63 -9.49 -35.95
C LEU A 26 23.68 -9.94 -37.42
N PRO A 27 23.17 -11.15 -37.73
CA PRO A 27 23.25 -11.73 -39.08
C PRO A 27 22.15 -11.18 -40.00
N PHE A 28 22.14 -9.86 -40.24
CA PHE A 28 21.13 -9.18 -41.07
C PHE A 28 21.01 -9.78 -42.46
N ASN A 29 22.12 -10.22 -43.04
CA ASN A 29 22.19 -10.87 -44.35
C ASN A 29 21.52 -12.25 -44.40
N MET A 30 21.22 -12.86 -43.25
CA MET A 30 20.51 -14.14 -43.16
C MET A 30 19.00 -13.97 -42.99
N LEU A 31 18.50 -12.75 -42.76
CA LEU A 31 17.06 -12.47 -42.79
C LEU A 31 16.51 -12.64 -44.21
N GLU A 32 15.26 -13.09 -44.31
CA GLU A 32 14.54 -13.07 -45.59
C GLU A 32 14.40 -11.60 -46.07
N PRO A 33 14.51 -11.29 -47.38
CA PRO A 33 14.58 -9.91 -47.85
C PRO A 33 13.45 -8.99 -47.36
N ARG A 34 12.21 -9.48 -47.36
CA ARG A 34 11.05 -8.71 -46.90
C ARG A 34 11.01 -8.62 -45.37
N ILE A 35 11.52 -9.63 -44.67
CA ILE A 35 11.74 -9.55 -43.23
C ILE A 35 12.81 -8.50 -42.88
N PHE A 36 13.88 -8.39 -43.66
CA PHE A 36 14.88 -7.35 -43.46
C PHE A 36 14.32 -5.94 -43.73
N GLU A 37 13.51 -5.78 -44.78
CA GLU A 37 12.78 -4.52 -45.04
C GLU A 37 11.84 -4.15 -43.89
N ARG A 38 11.05 -5.13 -43.40
CA ARG A 38 10.18 -4.95 -42.24
C ARG A 38 10.98 -4.56 -40.99
N PHE A 39 12.10 -5.22 -40.76
CA PHE A 39 13.01 -4.91 -39.66
C PHE A 39 13.53 -3.47 -39.74
N CYS A 40 14.06 -3.04 -40.90
CA CYS A 40 14.53 -1.67 -41.11
C CYS A 40 13.42 -0.63 -40.89
N CYS A 41 12.20 -0.94 -41.33
CA CYS A 41 11.05 -0.06 -41.15
C CYS A 41 10.66 0.09 -39.67
N GLU A 42 10.56 -1.01 -38.92
CA GLU A 42 10.27 -0.96 -37.49
C GLU A 42 11.42 -0.34 -36.67
N LEU A 43 12.68 -0.54 -37.07
CA LEU A 43 13.84 0.11 -36.46
C LEU A 43 13.79 1.64 -36.64
N LEU A 44 13.45 2.12 -37.84
CA LEU A 44 13.28 3.56 -38.09
C LEU A 44 12.15 4.13 -37.24
N TRP A 45 11.01 3.43 -37.16
CA TRP A 45 9.90 3.84 -36.30
C TRP A 45 10.37 4.03 -34.86
N LYS A 46 11.04 3.02 -34.30
CA LYS A 46 11.55 3.06 -32.93
C LYS A 46 12.56 4.16 -32.69
N LYS A 47 13.47 4.39 -33.64
CA LYS A 47 14.46 5.46 -33.57
C LYS A 47 13.82 6.86 -33.56
N TYR A 48 12.84 7.12 -34.43
CA TYR A 48 12.18 8.42 -34.45
C TYR A 48 11.27 8.64 -33.24
N GLU A 49 10.64 7.58 -32.74
CA GLU A 49 9.85 7.59 -31.50
C GLU A 49 10.73 7.95 -30.29
N SER A 50 11.92 7.34 -30.16
CA SER A 50 12.83 7.60 -29.03
C SER A 50 13.48 8.99 -29.07
N GLU A 51 13.69 9.55 -30.25
CA GLU A 51 14.24 10.90 -30.44
C GLU A 51 13.18 12.01 -30.21
N LEU A 52 11.94 11.67 -29.85
CA LEU A 52 10.81 12.60 -29.68
C LEU A 52 10.62 13.54 -30.89
N ASN A 53 10.91 13.05 -32.10
CA ASN A 53 10.79 13.85 -33.30
C ASN A 53 9.32 14.00 -33.71
N THR A 54 8.64 14.98 -33.09
CA THR A 54 7.22 15.29 -33.30
C THR A 54 6.86 15.72 -34.72
N ASN A 55 7.84 15.94 -35.59
CA ASN A 55 7.60 16.27 -36.99
C ASN A 55 7.33 15.03 -37.84
N ILE A 56 7.62 13.81 -37.40
CA ILE A 56 7.37 12.61 -38.20
C ILE A 56 5.87 12.27 -38.16
N VAL A 57 5.24 12.25 -39.33
CA VAL A 57 3.79 12.01 -39.49
C VAL A 57 3.51 10.55 -39.84
N ASP A 58 4.29 9.96 -40.74
CA ASP A 58 4.07 8.59 -41.22
C ASP A 58 5.40 7.91 -41.59
N ILE A 59 5.49 6.60 -41.34
CA ILE A 59 6.53 5.70 -41.86
C ILE A 59 5.84 4.47 -42.43
N LEU A 60 6.03 4.20 -43.73
CA LEU A 60 5.31 3.18 -44.47
C LEU A 60 6.26 2.35 -45.36
N PRO A 61 6.19 1.02 -45.34
CA PRO A 61 6.84 0.20 -46.36
C PRO A 61 6.15 0.40 -47.72
N ILE A 62 6.93 0.36 -48.80
CA ILE A 62 6.52 0.66 -50.16
C ILE A 62 6.45 -0.63 -50.98
N GLY A 63 5.28 -0.91 -51.54
CA GLY A 63 5.11 -1.93 -52.56
C GLY A 63 4.30 -3.13 -52.09
N VAL A 64 3.17 -3.37 -52.75
CA VAL A 64 2.46 -4.65 -52.70
C VAL A 64 3.01 -5.54 -53.82
N SER A 65 3.02 -6.86 -53.65
CA SER A 65 3.49 -7.80 -54.68
C SER A 65 2.87 -7.49 -56.05
N GLY A 66 3.69 -7.12 -57.05
CA GLY A 66 3.26 -6.78 -58.40
C GLY A 66 3.15 -5.28 -58.73
N GLN A 67 3.41 -4.37 -57.79
CA GLN A 67 3.42 -2.92 -58.03
C GLN A 67 4.83 -2.35 -58.22
N LYS A 68 4.94 -1.23 -58.95
CA LYS A 68 6.20 -0.49 -59.12
C LYS A 68 6.56 0.22 -57.80
N GLN A 69 7.74 -0.06 -57.26
CA GLN A 69 8.27 0.55 -56.03
C GLN A 69 9.03 1.87 -56.25
N TYR A 70 9.06 2.39 -57.49
CA TYR A 70 9.67 3.69 -57.86
C TYR A 70 11.08 3.96 -57.28
N GLY A 71 11.84 2.91 -56.96
CA GLY A 71 13.22 3.00 -56.47
C GLY A 71 13.40 3.29 -54.98
N ALA A 72 12.39 3.03 -54.14
CA ALA A 72 12.50 3.03 -52.68
C ALA A 72 11.60 1.97 -52.05
N ASP A 73 11.96 1.50 -50.87
CA ASP A 73 11.26 0.43 -50.13
C ASP A 73 10.58 0.94 -48.85
N ILE A 74 11.01 2.06 -48.28
CA ILE A 74 10.39 2.68 -47.10
C ILE A 74 10.21 4.18 -47.34
N PHE A 75 9.06 4.68 -46.94
CA PHE A 75 8.62 6.05 -47.05
C PHE A 75 8.52 6.68 -45.66
N VAL A 76 9.12 7.85 -45.45
CA VAL A 76 9.01 8.64 -44.22
C VAL A 76 8.51 10.03 -44.57
N LYS A 77 7.45 10.48 -43.88
CA LYS A 77 6.84 11.79 -44.05
C LYS A 77 7.08 12.65 -42.82
N GLU A 78 7.59 13.85 -43.04
CA GLU A 78 7.81 14.88 -42.03
C GLU A 78 6.88 16.09 -42.26
N SER A 79 6.25 16.56 -41.19
CA SER A 79 5.50 17.80 -41.11
C SER A 79 6.48 18.97 -41.02
N GLY A 80 6.84 19.54 -42.17
CA GLY A 80 7.47 20.85 -42.23
C GLY A 80 6.39 21.93 -42.18
N GLY A 81 6.51 22.92 -41.29
CA GLY A 81 5.44 23.89 -40.97
C GLY A 81 4.68 24.51 -42.16
N SER A 82 5.30 24.68 -43.34
CA SER A 82 4.64 25.18 -44.57
C SER A 82 4.45 24.12 -45.68
N SER A 83 5.19 23.01 -45.68
CA SER A 83 5.10 21.91 -46.66
C SER A 83 5.62 20.60 -46.05
N ASN A 84 4.99 19.48 -46.41
CA ASN A 84 5.48 18.16 -45.99
C ASN A 84 6.80 17.85 -46.70
N LYS A 85 7.78 17.37 -45.95
CA LYS A 85 9.06 16.88 -46.45
C LYS A 85 9.07 15.36 -46.41
N TYR A 86 9.84 14.76 -47.29
CA TYR A 86 9.86 13.31 -47.45
C TYR A 86 11.28 12.76 -47.46
N ALA A 87 11.49 11.69 -46.70
CA ALA A 87 12.70 10.88 -46.74
C ALA A 87 12.35 9.49 -47.28
N LEU A 88 13.13 9.03 -48.25
CA LEU A 88 12.96 7.73 -48.88
C LEU A 88 14.13 6.82 -48.52
N TYR A 89 13.84 5.56 -48.23
CA TYR A 89 14.86 4.56 -47.94
C TYR A 89 14.74 3.38 -48.89
N GLU A 90 15.87 2.95 -49.43
CA GLU A 90 16.00 1.67 -50.13
C GLU A 90 16.67 0.65 -49.21
N VAL A 91 16.24 -0.61 -49.26
CA VAL A 91 16.73 -1.70 -48.42
C VAL A 91 17.43 -2.75 -49.27
N LYS A 92 18.72 -3.00 -48.99
CA LYS A 92 19.57 -3.95 -49.71
C LYS A 92 20.04 -5.09 -48.82
N ARG A 93 19.35 -6.23 -48.92
CA ARG A 93 19.75 -7.52 -48.33
C ARG A 93 20.65 -8.31 -49.27
N VAL A 94 21.90 -7.87 -49.44
CA VAL A 94 22.90 -8.55 -50.29
C VAL A 94 24.10 -9.00 -49.46
N GLY A 95 24.80 -10.02 -49.93
CA GLY A 95 26.03 -10.53 -49.29
C GLY A 95 27.33 -9.85 -49.78
N SER A 96 27.24 -9.04 -50.83
CA SER A 96 28.28 -8.12 -51.32
C SER A 96 27.56 -6.97 -52.01
N PHE A 97 27.57 -5.76 -51.44
CA PHE A 97 26.99 -4.57 -52.09
C PHE A 97 28.06 -3.76 -52.79
N SER A 98 28.11 -3.88 -54.12
CA SER A 98 29.14 -3.25 -54.95
C SER A 98 28.81 -1.81 -55.34
N ILE A 99 29.83 -1.03 -55.72
CA ILE A 99 29.62 0.31 -56.26
C ILE A 99 28.74 0.34 -57.52
N ALA A 100 28.79 -0.71 -58.35
CA ALA A 100 27.96 -0.81 -59.55
C ALA A 100 26.47 -0.91 -59.19
N GLU A 101 26.14 -1.68 -58.14
CA GLU A 101 24.77 -1.80 -57.64
C GLU A 101 24.32 -0.52 -56.94
N TYR A 102 25.23 0.17 -56.25
CA TYR A 102 24.97 1.48 -55.69
C TYR A 102 24.63 2.51 -56.79
N LYS A 103 25.45 2.61 -57.84
CA LYS A 103 25.16 3.47 -59.02
C LYS A 103 23.81 3.15 -59.65
N LYS A 104 23.47 1.86 -59.77
CA LYS A 104 22.18 1.40 -60.28
C LYS A 104 21.02 1.83 -59.38
N THR A 105 21.21 1.79 -58.06
CA THR A 105 20.23 2.22 -57.07
C THR A 105 19.95 3.72 -57.17
N VAL A 106 21.00 4.55 -57.19
CA VAL A 106 20.89 6.01 -57.36
C VAL A 106 20.27 6.37 -58.71
N SER A 107 20.73 5.73 -59.80
CA SER A 107 20.19 5.98 -61.14
C SER A 107 18.70 5.62 -61.24
N ARG A 108 18.27 4.54 -60.58
CA ARG A 108 16.87 4.13 -60.53
C ARG A 108 16.03 5.12 -59.74
N PHE A 109 16.51 5.59 -58.60
CA PHE A 109 15.85 6.64 -57.82
C PHE A 109 15.68 7.93 -58.66
N LEU A 110 16.77 8.43 -59.26
CA LEU A 110 16.75 9.64 -60.09
C LEU A 110 15.82 9.50 -61.31
N HIS A 111 15.77 8.33 -61.93
CA HIS A 111 14.86 8.06 -63.05
C HIS A 111 13.39 8.22 -62.66
N TYR A 112 13.02 7.86 -61.43
CA TYR A 112 11.65 7.96 -60.92
C TYR A 112 11.41 9.18 -60.03
N TYR A 113 12.40 10.05 -59.81
CA TYR A 113 12.31 11.19 -58.90
C TYR A 113 11.10 12.09 -59.20
N GLU A 114 10.96 12.52 -60.46
CA GLU A 114 9.81 13.35 -60.90
C GLU A 114 8.48 12.59 -60.84
N SER A 115 8.49 11.24 -60.84
CA SER A 115 7.27 10.42 -60.76
C SER A 115 6.66 10.41 -59.35
N TRP A 116 7.43 10.77 -58.32
CA TRP A 116 6.91 10.85 -56.95
C TRP A 116 6.02 12.09 -56.76
N GLY A 117 6.35 13.22 -57.39
CA GLY A 117 5.59 14.47 -57.23
C GLY A 117 5.59 15.03 -55.80
N LEU A 118 6.62 14.72 -55.01
CA LEU A 118 6.77 15.08 -53.59
C LEU A 118 8.07 15.85 -53.34
N GLU A 119 8.11 16.67 -52.29
CA GLU A 119 9.34 17.35 -51.82
C GLU A 119 10.24 16.35 -51.08
N ILE A 120 10.99 15.54 -51.83
CA ILE A 120 11.95 14.58 -51.27
C ILE A 120 13.22 15.33 -50.88
N THR A 121 13.53 15.33 -49.58
CA THR A 121 14.71 15.99 -49.01
C THR A 121 15.82 15.01 -48.67
N GLU A 122 15.50 13.72 -48.50
CA GLU A 122 16.50 12.69 -48.21
C GLU A 122 16.28 11.40 -49.01
N PHE A 123 17.39 10.78 -49.43
CA PHE A 123 17.43 9.43 -49.97
C PHE A 123 18.48 8.60 -49.22
N ASN A 124 18.06 7.51 -48.58
CA ASN A 124 18.89 6.73 -47.69
C ASN A 124 18.94 5.26 -48.16
N VAL A 125 20.05 4.55 -47.94
CA VAL A 125 20.19 3.15 -48.35
C VAL A 125 20.63 2.30 -47.16
N PHE A 126 19.77 1.38 -46.73
CA PHE A 126 20.10 0.34 -45.77
C PHE A 126 20.81 -0.82 -46.46
N VAL A 127 21.90 -1.30 -45.87
CA VAL A 127 22.67 -2.43 -46.40
C VAL A 127 22.91 -3.45 -45.28
N ALA A 128 22.60 -4.71 -45.53
CA ALA A 128 22.75 -5.82 -44.58
C ALA A 128 24.21 -6.26 -44.35
N GLU A 129 25.18 -5.54 -44.92
CA GLU A 129 26.61 -5.84 -44.90
C GLU A 129 27.41 -4.63 -44.41
N ASN A 130 28.62 -4.89 -43.92
CA ASN A 130 29.58 -3.84 -43.66
C ASN A 130 30.21 -3.35 -44.95
N ILE A 131 30.40 -2.03 -45.03
CA ILE A 131 30.99 -1.36 -46.18
C ILE A 131 32.28 -0.69 -45.70
N SER A 132 33.35 -0.83 -46.47
CA SER A 132 34.64 -0.24 -46.12
C SER A 132 34.59 1.30 -46.17
N ALA A 133 35.48 1.96 -45.43
CA ALA A 133 35.56 3.42 -45.43
C ALA A 133 35.87 3.98 -46.84
N ASP A 134 36.73 3.30 -47.60
CA ASP A 134 37.10 3.70 -48.96
C ASP A 134 35.90 3.62 -49.92
N GLU A 135 35.08 2.58 -49.79
CA GLU A 135 33.83 2.45 -50.55
C GLU A 135 32.81 3.52 -50.17
N ILE A 136 32.65 3.83 -48.88
CA ILE A 136 31.75 4.91 -48.43
C ILE A 136 32.15 6.25 -49.06
N ILE A 137 33.44 6.59 -49.06
CA ILE A 137 33.95 7.83 -49.68
C ILE A 137 33.66 7.84 -51.18
N LEU A 138 33.91 6.72 -51.86
CA LEU A 138 33.69 6.59 -53.29
C LEU A 138 32.19 6.72 -53.63
N TRP A 139 31.32 6.13 -52.82
CA TRP A 139 29.87 6.21 -53.02
C TRP A 139 29.33 7.60 -52.69
N GLN A 140 29.89 8.31 -51.72
CA GLN A 140 29.56 9.73 -51.48
C GLN A 140 29.90 10.61 -52.69
N ARG A 141 31.02 10.36 -53.39
CA ARG A 141 31.38 11.08 -54.62
C ARG A 141 30.38 10.80 -55.74
N GLU A 142 29.95 9.56 -55.90
CA GLU A 142 28.97 9.16 -56.92
C GLU A 142 27.54 9.66 -56.60
N ALA A 143 27.25 9.92 -55.32
CA ALA A 143 26.00 10.52 -54.88
C ALA A 143 25.87 12.02 -55.21
N SER A 144 26.91 12.66 -55.78
CA SER A 144 26.92 14.10 -56.09
C SER A 144 25.74 14.57 -56.94
N ALA A 145 25.24 13.71 -57.84
CA ALA A 145 24.04 13.99 -58.64
C ALA A 145 22.75 14.18 -57.81
N LEU A 146 22.69 13.68 -56.57
CA LEU A 146 21.60 13.92 -55.63
C LEU A 146 21.68 15.33 -55.02
N SER A 147 22.90 15.81 -54.78
CA SER A 147 23.15 17.17 -54.27
C SER A 147 22.68 18.24 -55.27
N ASP A 148 22.78 17.98 -56.57
CA ASP A 148 22.26 18.88 -57.62
C ASP A 148 20.74 19.09 -57.52
N LYS A 149 20.03 18.15 -56.88
CA LYS A 149 18.59 18.20 -56.59
C LYS A 149 18.29 18.62 -55.14
N SER A 150 19.29 19.07 -54.38
CA SER A 150 19.19 19.40 -52.94
C SER A 150 18.69 18.23 -52.06
N ILE A 151 19.04 16.99 -52.44
CA ILE A 151 18.66 15.78 -51.71
C ILE A 151 19.84 15.33 -50.84
N ASN A 152 19.63 15.25 -49.53
CA ASN A 152 20.60 14.65 -48.61
C ASN A 152 20.66 13.14 -48.82
N TYR A 153 21.84 12.56 -48.67
CA TYR A 153 22.06 11.15 -48.94
C TYR A 153 22.89 10.46 -47.86
N LYS A 154 22.50 9.24 -47.47
CA LYS A 154 23.24 8.43 -46.50
C LYS A 154 23.20 6.93 -46.79
N ILE A 155 24.35 6.28 -46.62
CA ILE A 155 24.46 4.82 -46.57
C ILE A 155 24.44 4.39 -45.11
N ILE A 156 23.65 3.35 -44.82
CA ILE A 156 23.47 2.80 -43.49
C ILE A 156 23.90 1.32 -43.52
N PRO A 157 25.20 1.03 -43.30
CA PRO A 157 25.74 -0.35 -43.30
C PRO A 157 25.35 -1.12 -42.04
N SER A 158 25.63 -2.43 -42.01
CA SER A 158 25.28 -3.31 -40.90
C SER A 158 25.86 -2.86 -39.56
N VAL A 159 27.09 -2.34 -39.49
CA VAL A 159 27.65 -1.76 -38.24
C VAL A 159 26.82 -0.60 -37.68
N THR A 160 26.19 0.19 -38.56
CA THR A 160 25.30 1.27 -38.11
C THR A 160 23.97 0.69 -37.63
N LEU A 161 23.44 -0.34 -38.30
CA LEU A 161 22.25 -1.07 -37.86
C LEU A 161 22.46 -1.73 -36.49
N ASP A 162 23.60 -2.39 -36.27
CA ASP A 162 23.98 -2.99 -34.98
C ASP A 162 24.06 -1.95 -33.87
N ARG A 163 24.55 -0.74 -34.19
CA ARG A 163 24.57 0.36 -33.22
C ARG A 163 23.16 0.83 -32.89
N TRP A 164 22.29 0.98 -33.89
CA TRP A 164 20.93 1.47 -33.69
C TRP A 164 20.06 0.46 -32.92
N ILE A 165 20.16 -0.82 -33.25
CA ILE A 165 19.31 -1.87 -32.64
C ILE A 165 19.68 -2.19 -31.19
N LYS A 166 20.88 -1.80 -30.72
CA LYS A 166 21.30 -1.99 -29.31
C LYS A 166 20.41 -1.29 -28.30
N GLU A 167 19.66 -0.29 -28.72
CA GLU A 167 18.71 0.43 -27.86
C GLU A 167 17.33 -0.25 -27.83
N PHE A 168 17.11 -1.28 -28.68
CA PHE A 168 15.80 -1.89 -28.92
C PHE A 168 15.88 -3.43 -28.80
N PRO A 169 16.04 -3.97 -27.56
CA PRO A 169 16.13 -5.41 -27.32
C PRO A 169 14.94 -6.21 -27.84
N GLU A 170 13.76 -5.59 -27.84
CA GLU A 170 12.52 -6.18 -28.31
C GLU A 170 12.55 -6.47 -29.83
N LEU A 171 13.23 -5.63 -30.63
CA LEU A 171 13.45 -5.89 -32.05
C LEU A 171 14.44 -7.04 -32.26
N VAL A 172 15.48 -7.14 -31.42
CA VAL A 172 16.43 -8.28 -31.47
C VAL A 172 15.68 -9.59 -31.23
N TYR A 173 14.88 -9.65 -30.17
CA TYR A 173 14.11 -10.86 -29.82
C TYR A 173 13.06 -11.21 -30.88
N LYS A 174 12.45 -10.20 -31.51
CA LYS A 174 11.45 -10.40 -32.57
C LYS A 174 12.05 -11.03 -33.83
N TYR A 175 13.17 -10.50 -34.31
CA TYR A 175 13.73 -10.87 -35.62
C TYR A 175 14.84 -11.92 -35.57
N PHE A 176 15.52 -12.07 -34.44
CA PHE A 176 16.64 -12.99 -34.27
C PHE A 176 16.33 -14.05 -33.21
N HIS A 177 17.13 -15.12 -33.17
CA HIS A 177 16.95 -16.18 -32.18
C HIS A 177 17.16 -15.66 -30.75
N PRO A 178 16.41 -16.13 -29.73
CA PRO A 178 16.53 -15.71 -28.33
C PRO A 178 17.97 -15.66 -27.77
N ALA A 179 18.83 -16.59 -28.21
CA ALA A 179 20.27 -16.58 -27.89
C ALA A 179 21.00 -15.26 -28.22
N TRP A 180 20.57 -14.52 -29.25
CA TRP A 180 21.11 -13.18 -29.55
C TRP A 180 20.70 -12.15 -28.51
N THR A 181 19.46 -12.23 -28.02
CA THR A 181 18.99 -11.39 -26.92
C THR A 181 19.77 -11.67 -25.66
N GLN A 182 19.97 -12.95 -25.32
CA GLN A 182 20.79 -13.37 -24.18
C GLN A 182 22.25 -12.89 -24.32
N LEU A 183 22.84 -13.01 -25.51
CA LEU A 183 24.22 -12.58 -25.77
C LEU A 183 24.40 -11.06 -25.61
N LEU A 184 23.42 -10.26 -26.05
CA LEU A 184 23.52 -8.80 -26.07
C LEU A 184 23.03 -8.15 -24.77
N TYR A 185 22.02 -8.72 -24.11
CA TYR A 185 21.30 -8.13 -22.98
C TYR A 185 21.27 -9.01 -21.72
N GLY A 186 21.90 -10.18 -21.76
CA GLY A 186 21.96 -11.12 -20.64
C GLY A 186 20.66 -11.91 -20.42
N ASP A 187 20.69 -12.78 -19.40
CA ASP A 187 19.57 -13.65 -19.04
C ASP A 187 18.32 -12.86 -18.62
N VAL A 188 18.52 -11.70 -17.97
CA VAL A 188 17.42 -10.84 -17.51
C VAL A 188 16.65 -10.24 -18.69
N GLY A 189 17.36 -9.75 -19.72
CA GLY A 189 16.72 -9.20 -20.92
C GLY A 189 15.95 -10.26 -21.70
N LEU A 190 16.48 -11.49 -21.78
CA LEU A 190 15.78 -12.61 -22.41
C LEU A 190 14.53 -13.02 -21.61
N TRP A 191 14.69 -13.25 -20.30
CA TRP A 191 13.60 -13.64 -19.41
C TRP A 191 12.43 -12.65 -19.49
N HIS A 192 12.73 -11.35 -19.55
CA HIS A 192 11.71 -10.33 -19.66
C HIS A 192 10.88 -10.49 -20.94
N LEU A 193 11.54 -10.57 -22.10
CA LEU A 193 10.86 -10.63 -23.39
C LEU A 193 10.07 -11.94 -23.55
N GLU A 194 10.55 -13.04 -22.97
CA GLU A 194 9.82 -14.30 -22.88
C GLU A 194 8.57 -14.20 -22.00
N LYS A 195 8.67 -13.52 -20.85
CA LYS A 195 7.58 -13.44 -19.86
C LYS A 195 6.52 -12.40 -20.23
N TYR A 196 6.92 -11.26 -20.79
CA TYR A 196 6.03 -10.12 -21.00
C TYR A 196 5.75 -9.80 -22.46
N GLY A 197 6.60 -10.28 -23.39
CA GLY A 197 6.50 -10.02 -24.82
C GLY A 197 7.35 -8.83 -25.27
N ILE A 198 7.10 -8.36 -26.50
CA ILE A 198 7.86 -7.31 -27.19
C ILE A 198 7.44 -5.92 -26.66
N TRP A 199 7.63 -5.68 -25.37
CA TRP A 199 7.46 -4.38 -24.73
C TRP A 199 8.83 -3.79 -24.44
N GLU A 200 8.93 -2.46 -24.47
CA GLU A 200 10.16 -1.77 -24.10
C GLU A 200 10.47 -2.08 -22.63
N PHE A 201 11.51 -2.88 -22.41
CA PHE A 201 12.00 -3.16 -21.07
C PHE A 201 13.19 -2.29 -20.76
N LYS A 202 12.93 -1.32 -19.91
CA LYS A 202 13.97 -0.67 -19.15
C LYS A 202 13.83 -1.15 -17.72
N GLU A 203 14.70 -2.06 -17.31
CA GLU A 203 14.71 -2.53 -15.93
C GLU A 203 14.83 -1.32 -14.99
N PRO A 204 13.91 -1.14 -14.03
CA PRO A 204 14.03 -0.09 -13.06
C PRO A 204 15.32 -0.28 -12.27
N THR A 205 16.02 0.82 -11.98
CA THR A 205 17.32 0.80 -11.28
C THR A 205 17.26 0.10 -9.92
N SER A 206 16.06 -0.02 -9.34
CA SER A 206 15.78 -0.76 -8.11
C SER A 206 16.23 -2.23 -8.17
N TRP A 207 16.16 -2.86 -9.35
CA TRP A 207 16.59 -4.25 -9.58
C TRP A 207 18.03 -4.40 -10.07
N ASN A 208 18.80 -3.30 -10.14
CA ASN A 208 20.23 -3.41 -10.38
C ASN A 208 20.85 -4.32 -9.31
N ASP A 209 21.58 -5.34 -9.78
CA ASP A 209 22.23 -6.35 -8.93
C ASP A 209 21.27 -7.14 -8.02
N TYR A 210 19.98 -7.23 -8.36
CA TYR A 210 19.03 -8.07 -7.64
C TYR A 210 19.32 -9.56 -7.85
N VAL A 211 19.42 -10.30 -6.75
CA VAL A 211 19.62 -11.76 -6.74
C VAL A 211 18.45 -12.46 -6.03
N GLU A 212 18.09 -11.97 -4.84
CA GLU A 212 17.06 -12.54 -3.98
C GLU A 212 16.28 -11.43 -3.24
N PRO A 213 15.11 -11.73 -2.65
CA PRO A 213 14.34 -10.74 -1.92
C PRO A 213 15.15 -10.06 -0.82
N LYS A 214 15.16 -8.73 -0.81
CA LYS A 214 15.92 -7.93 0.18
C LYS A 214 15.00 -6.92 0.87
N LYS A 215 15.24 -6.75 2.18
CA LYS A 215 14.54 -5.80 3.05
C LYS A 215 15.55 -4.81 3.62
N ASN A 216 15.34 -3.53 3.37
CA ASN A 216 16.16 -2.45 3.90
C ASN A 216 15.30 -1.51 4.76
N GLN A 217 15.87 -1.01 5.85
CA GLN A 217 15.21 0.01 6.68
C GLN A 217 16.23 1.01 7.20
N TYR A 218 15.98 2.30 7.00
CA TYR A 218 16.83 3.39 7.48
C TYR A 218 15.98 4.56 7.96
N GLY A 219 16.08 4.92 9.24
CA GLY A 219 15.19 5.93 9.83
C GLY A 219 13.73 5.51 9.60
N ASP A 220 12.89 6.41 9.11
CA ASP A 220 11.48 6.12 8.80
C ASP A 220 11.27 5.55 7.38
N ILE A 221 12.35 5.28 6.64
CA ILE A 221 12.28 4.72 5.28
C ILE A 221 12.36 3.20 5.37
N PHE A 222 11.47 2.56 4.62
CA PHE A 222 11.41 1.11 4.43
C PHE A 222 11.47 0.81 2.93
N GLU A 223 12.26 -0.19 2.55
CA GLU A 223 12.27 -0.70 1.19
C GLU A 223 12.22 -2.23 1.23
N PHE A 224 11.31 -2.81 0.46
CA PHE A 224 11.25 -4.24 0.23
C PHE A 224 11.10 -4.54 -1.25
N ILE A 225 11.99 -5.37 -1.77
CA ILE A 225 12.04 -5.73 -3.17
C ILE A 225 12.15 -7.24 -3.31
N ASN A 226 11.33 -7.80 -4.19
CA ASN A 226 11.30 -9.20 -4.56
C ASN A 226 11.38 -9.34 -6.10
N GLU A 227 11.07 -10.52 -6.64
CA GLU A 227 11.22 -10.82 -8.08
C GLU A 227 10.40 -9.88 -8.99
N HIS A 228 9.26 -9.39 -8.49
CA HIS A 228 8.28 -8.66 -9.31
C HIS A 228 7.93 -7.27 -8.80
N VAL A 229 8.11 -6.99 -7.52
CA VAL A 229 7.62 -5.76 -6.88
C VAL A 229 8.69 -5.14 -6.00
N ASN A 230 8.80 -3.81 -6.06
CA ASN A 230 9.54 -3.00 -5.11
C ASN A 230 8.55 -2.05 -4.42
N ILE A 231 8.49 -2.13 -3.09
CA ILE A 231 7.79 -1.17 -2.24
C ILE A 231 8.83 -0.31 -1.55
N TYR A 232 8.81 0.98 -1.88
CA TYR A 232 9.56 2.01 -1.16
C TYR A 232 8.58 2.84 -0.33
N ALA A 233 8.69 2.82 0.99
CA ALA A 233 7.71 3.40 1.89
C ALA A 233 8.32 4.36 2.91
N PHE A 234 7.49 5.31 3.34
CA PHE A 234 7.67 6.07 4.56
C PHE A 234 6.77 5.45 5.64
N LEU A 235 7.41 4.94 6.69
CA LEU A 235 6.76 4.40 7.87
C LEU A 235 6.27 5.53 8.80
N PRO A 236 5.26 5.26 9.65
CA PRO A 236 4.84 6.20 10.67
C PRO A 236 5.97 6.56 11.63
N SER A 237 5.95 7.81 12.10
CA SER A 237 6.84 8.33 13.14
C SER A 237 6.07 9.16 14.15
N LEU A 238 6.71 9.51 15.27
CA LEU A 238 6.12 10.39 16.30
C LEU A 238 5.72 11.75 15.74
N ASP A 239 6.36 12.18 14.66
CA ASP A 239 6.11 13.45 13.99
C ASP A 239 4.99 13.40 12.96
N ASN A 240 4.88 12.27 12.27
CA ASN A 240 3.86 12.03 11.28
C ASN A 240 3.40 10.58 11.39
N ASN A 241 2.26 10.36 12.05
CA ASN A 241 1.69 9.04 12.25
C ASN A 241 0.88 8.58 11.03
N SER A 242 1.44 8.75 9.84
CA SER A 242 0.87 8.29 8.58
C SER A 242 1.93 7.56 7.77
N ALA A 243 1.48 6.58 6.99
CA ALA A 243 2.34 5.83 6.07
C ALA A 243 2.03 6.20 4.63
N SER A 244 3.02 6.12 3.76
CA SER A 244 2.83 6.20 2.32
C SER A 244 3.85 5.32 1.63
N CYS A 245 3.57 4.89 0.41
CA CYS A 245 4.57 4.16 -0.36
C CYS A 245 4.48 4.43 -1.86
N LYS A 246 5.59 4.13 -2.53
CA LYS A 246 5.72 3.98 -3.97
C LYS A 246 5.82 2.49 -4.26
N VAL A 247 5.08 2.03 -5.25
CA VAL A 247 5.11 0.66 -5.77
C VAL A 247 5.64 0.68 -7.18
N GLU A 248 6.67 -0.13 -7.44
CA GLU A 248 7.23 -0.36 -8.77
C GLU A 248 7.08 -1.83 -9.14
N PHE A 249 6.80 -2.10 -10.42
CA PHE A 249 6.72 -3.46 -10.96
C PHE A 249 7.90 -3.73 -11.87
N ARG A 250 8.52 -4.90 -11.72
CA ARG A 250 9.55 -5.43 -12.64
C ARG A 250 8.90 -6.02 -13.89
N ASN A 251 8.09 -5.19 -14.57
CA ASN A 251 7.33 -5.54 -15.75
C ASN A 251 7.42 -4.39 -16.77
N GLY A 252 7.76 -4.74 -18.02
CA GLY A 252 7.94 -3.75 -19.10
C GLY A 252 6.66 -3.03 -19.50
N ARG A 253 5.49 -3.62 -19.24
CA ARG A 253 4.19 -2.97 -19.48
C ARG A 253 3.98 -1.76 -18.56
N PHE A 254 4.65 -1.73 -17.41
CA PHE A 254 4.49 -0.72 -16.37
C PHE A 254 5.80 0.05 -16.10
N SER A 255 6.81 -0.08 -16.97
CA SER A 255 8.14 0.52 -16.79
C SER A 255 8.13 2.04 -16.66
N HIS A 256 7.08 2.71 -17.13
CA HIS A 256 6.90 4.16 -17.06
C HIS A 256 5.85 4.60 -16.02
N VAL A 257 5.29 3.66 -15.25
CA VAL A 257 4.23 3.94 -14.29
C VAL A 257 4.83 4.02 -12.88
N THR A 258 4.70 5.18 -12.25
CA THR A 258 5.00 5.35 -10.82
C THR A 258 3.69 5.32 -10.05
N ILE A 259 3.50 4.30 -9.21
CA ILE A 259 2.28 4.15 -8.43
C ILE A 259 2.58 4.57 -6.99
N THR A 260 1.80 5.50 -6.46
CA THR A 260 1.91 5.96 -5.08
C THR A 260 0.64 5.65 -4.30
N LEU A 261 0.79 5.18 -3.07
CA LEU A 261 -0.31 4.88 -2.17
C LEU A 261 -0.26 5.79 -0.95
N SER A 262 -1.41 6.38 -0.65
CA SER A 262 -1.66 7.16 0.56
C SER A 262 -1.90 6.26 1.78
N HIS A 263 -1.87 6.87 2.96
CA HIS A 263 -2.18 6.18 4.21
C HIS A 263 -3.57 5.56 4.18
N GLU A 264 -4.56 6.30 3.68
CA GLU A 264 -5.93 5.83 3.49
C GLU A 264 -6.01 4.55 2.68
N GLN A 265 -5.40 4.54 1.50
CA GLN A 265 -5.42 3.38 0.61
C GLN A 265 -4.75 2.18 1.28
N LEU A 266 -3.62 2.38 1.97
CA LEU A 266 -2.94 1.33 2.71
C LEU A 266 -3.84 0.71 3.79
N ILE A 267 -4.47 1.51 4.64
CA ILE A 267 -5.31 1.01 5.74
C ILE A 267 -6.59 0.34 5.23
N GLN A 268 -7.28 0.97 4.27
CA GLN A 268 -8.61 0.54 3.83
C GLN A 268 -8.59 -0.65 2.87
N SER A 269 -7.53 -0.82 2.08
CA SER A 269 -7.48 -1.83 1.01
C SER A 269 -6.38 -2.87 1.19
N PHE A 270 -5.14 -2.44 1.47
CA PHE A 270 -3.98 -3.34 1.46
C PHE A 270 -3.77 -4.04 2.80
N PHE A 271 -3.69 -3.26 3.89
CA PHE A 271 -3.47 -3.77 5.24
C PHE A 271 -4.69 -4.46 5.84
N SER A 272 -5.90 -4.15 5.36
CA SER A 272 -7.12 -4.84 5.78
C SER A 272 -7.18 -6.32 5.39
N SER A 273 -6.37 -6.74 4.42
CA SER A 273 -6.37 -8.10 3.86
C SER A 273 -4.98 -8.74 3.84
N VAL A 274 -4.11 -8.35 4.76
CA VAL A 274 -2.78 -8.95 4.92
C VAL A 274 -2.86 -10.40 5.32
N ASN A 275 -1.90 -11.20 4.88
CA ASN A 275 -1.79 -12.64 5.13
C ASN A 275 -2.96 -13.49 4.60
N ILE A 276 -3.90 -12.90 3.85
CA ILE A 276 -4.95 -13.66 3.17
C ILE A 276 -4.32 -14.35 1.95
N PRO A 277 -4.40 -15.68 1.83
CA PRO A 277 -3.92 -16.39 0.64
C PRO A 277 -4.57 -15.87 -0.65
N ILE A 278 -3.81 -15.84 -1.73
CA ILE A 278 -4.25 -15.26 -3.00
C ILE A 278 -5.42 -16.05 -3.63
N ASP A 279 -5.42 -17.37 -3.47
CA ASP A 279 -6.41 -18.32 -3.98
C ASP A 279 -7.78 -18.26 -3.30
N GLN A 280 -7.87 -17.50 -2.20
CA GLN A 280 -9.14 -17.28 -1.50
C GLN A 280 -9.90 -16.04 -2.00
N SER A 281 -9.40 -15.33 -3.03
CA SER A 281 -10.08 -14.26 -3.78
C SER A 281 -10.80 -13.20 -2.92
N LYS A 282 -10.20 -12.81 -1.78
CA LYS A 282 -10.77 -11.84 -0.82
C LYS A 282 -9.89 -10.64 -0.49
N ARG A 283 -8.77 -10.43 -1.20
CA ARG A 283 -8.01 -9.18 -1.11
C ARG A 283 -8.75 -8.09 -1.91
N PRO A 284 -9.23 -6.98 -1.29
CA PRO A 284 -10.09 -6.00 -1.96
C PRO A 284 -9.51 -5.38 -3.23
N PHE A 285 -8.18 -5.34 -3.31
CA PHE A 285 -7.44 -4.77 -4.43
C PHE A 285 -7.13 -5.80 -5.55
N LEU A 286 -7.57 -7.06 -5.43
CA LEU A 286 -7.39 -8.11 -6.43
C LEU A 286 -8.72 -8.71 -6.86
N LEU A 287 -8.93 -8.79 -8.17
CA LEU A 287 -10.09 -9.43 -8.78
C LEU A 287 -9.60 -10.52 -9.74
N GLU A 288 -10.00 -11.76 -9.49
CA GLU A 288 -9.67 -12.88 -10.36
C GLU A 288 -10.29 -12.69 -11.74
N ARG A 289 -9.53 -13.00 -12.81
CA ARG A 289 -10.03 -12.88 -14.17
C ARG A 289 -10.80 -14.13 -14.57
N HIS A 290 -12.01 -13.92 -15.08
CA HIS A 290 -12.75 -15.00 -15.72
C HIS A 290 -11.97 -15.52 -16.93
N PHE A 291 -11.72 -16.84 -16.97
CA PHE A 291 -11.09 -17.58 -18.08
C PHE A 291 -9.58 -17.36 -18.29
N SER A 292 -8.84 -16.86 -17.29
CA SER A 292 -7.36 -16.78 -17.34
C SER A 292 -6.72 -16.85 -15.96
N ASP A 293 -5.50 -17.37 -15.86
CA ASP A 293 -4.72 -17.51 -14.61
C ASP A 293 -4.11 -16.18 -14.10
N GLY A 294 -4.85 -15.08 -14.20
CA GLY A 294 -4.38 -13.73 -13.87
C GLY A 294 -5.40 -12.91 -13.08
N TYR A 295 -4.96 -11.75 -12.61
CA TYR A 295 -5.72 -10.86 -11.73
C TYR A 295 -5.80 -9.45 -12.32
N TYR A 296 -6.93 -8.79 -12.10
CA TYR A 296 -7.00 -7.33 -12.12
C TYR A 296 -6.60 -6.80 -10.75
N CYS A 297 -5.65 -5.88 -10.71
CA CYS A 297 -5.20 -5.23 -9.49
C CYS A 297 -5.58 -3.76 -9.48
N ASP A 298 -6.36 -3.35 -8.48
CA ASP A 298 -6.73 -1.96 -8.23
C ASP A 298 -5.70 -1.31 -7.30
N ILE A 299 -4.83 -0.46 -7.84
CA ILE A 299 -3.70 0.11 -7.10
C ILE A 299 -3.43 1.55 -7.54
N GLY A 300 -3.35 2.47 -6.57
CA GLY A 300 -3.01 3.88 -6.79
C GLY A 300 -3.89 4.59 -7.81
N ASN A 301 -5.21 4.33 -7.77
CA ASN A 301 -6.22 4.82 -8.71
C ASN A 301 -6.09 4.27 -10.15
N CYS A 302 -5.28 3.22 -10.34
CA CYS A 302 -5.16 2.48 -11.59
C CYS A 302 -5.76 1.07 -11.44
N ARG A 303 -6.19 0.48 -12.56
CA ARG A 303 -6.43 -0.96 -12.67
C ARG A 303 -5.41 -1.55 -13.62
N ILE A 304 -4.60 -2.49 -13.15
CA ILE A 304 -3.55 -3.14 -13.94
C ILE A 304 -3.77 -4.65 -14.02
N GLU A 305 -3.23 -5.28 -15.06
CA GLU A 305 -3.28 -6.74 -15.22
C GLU A 305 -2.00 -7.37 -14.67
N LEU A 306 -2.16 -8.31 -13.73
CA LEU A 306 -1.06 -9.07 -13.12
C LEU A 306 -1.22 -10.57 -13.42
N SER A 307 -0.11 -11.25 -13.64
CA SER A 307 -0.04 -12.71 -13.56
C SER A 307 -0.16 -13.19 -12.12
N PHE A 308 -0.43 -14.48 -11.91
CA PHE A 308 -0.44 -15.09 -10.58
C PHE A 308 0.82 -14.78 -9.76
N GLY A 309 2.02 -14.98 -10.34
CA GLY A 309 3.28 -14.74 -9.63
C GLY A 309 3.52 -13.27 -9.27
N GLU A 310 3.08 -12.33 -10.11
CA GLU A 310 3.16 -10.89 -9.81
C GLU A 310 2.18 -10.51 -8.69
N ALA A 311 0.96 -11.03 -8.73
CA ALA A 311 -0.03 -10.79 -7.68
C ALA A 311 0.41 -11.40 -6.34
N GLU A 312 0.97 -12.61 -6.35
CA GLU A 312 1.55 -13.27 -5.17
C GLU A 312 2.71 -12.44 -4.60
N SER A 313 3.62 -11.98 -5.45
CA SER A 313 4.75 -11.12 -5.06
C SER A 313 4.28 -9.77 -4.49
N LEU A 314 3.22 -9.18 -5.03
CA LEU A 314 2.61 -7.95 -4.51
C LEU A 314 2.01 -8.18 -3.12
N CYS A 315 1.28 -9.28 -2.94
CA CYS A 315 0.70 -9.66 -1.66
C CYS A 315 1.77 -9.85 -0.59
N ALA A 316 2.80 -10.64 -0.90
CA ALA A 316 3.93 -10.87 -0.01
C ALA A 316 4.66 -9.57 0.37
N ALA A 317 4.83 -8.65 -0.59
CA ALA A 317 5.45 -7.36 -0.32
C ALA A 317 4.63 -6.51 0.65
N PHE A 318 3.29 -6.47 0.51
CA PHE A 318 2.42 -5.78 1.47
C PHE A 318 2.35 -6.46 2.83
N ASP A 319 2.41 -7.78 2.89
CA ASP A 319 2.45 -8.53 4.14
C ASP A 319 3.74 -8.20 4.93
N VAL A 320 4.89 -8.12 4.26
CA VAL A 320 6.15 -7.67 4.88
C VAL A 320 6.09 -6.19 5.29
N PHE A 321 5.49 -5.32 4.46
CA PHE A 321 5.35 -3.90 4.78
C PHE A 321 4.43 -3.69 6.00
N TRP A 322 3.33 -4.44 6.09
CA TRP A 322 2.42 -4.44 7.23
C TRP A 322 3.14 -4.76 8.54
N GLU A 323 4.04 -5.74 8.54
CA GLU A 323 4.77 -6.13 9.75
C GLU A 323 5.65 -4.98 10.30
N GLU A 324 6.36 -4.26 9.42
CA GLU A 324 7.15 -3.11 9.85
C GLU A 324 6.27 -1.90 10.21
N TYR A 325 5.18 -1.66 9.48
CA TYR A 325 4.18 -0.65 9.81
C TYR A 325 3.62 -0.87 11.22
N ARG A 326 3.18 -2.09 11.52
CA ARG A 326 2.62 -2.49 12.81
C ARG A 326 3.59 -2.25 13.95
N LYS A 327 4.86 -2.61 13.79
CA LYS A 327 5.91 -2.34 14.80
C LYS A 327 6.05 -0.85 15.07
N ARG A 328 6.05 -0.02 14.03
CA ARG A 328 6.16 1.44 14.19
C ARG A 328 4.96 2.05 14.89
N VAL A 329 3.76 1.65 14.51
CA VAL A 329 2.54 2.10 15.19
C VAL A 329 2.55 1.67 16.65
N ASN A 330 2.92 0.42 16.96
CA ASN A 330 3.03 -0.04 18.34
C ASN A 330 4.01 0.80 19.16
N ASN A 331 5.19 1.13 18.62
CA ASN A 331 6.17 1.97 19.31
C ASN A 331 5.61 3.38 19.57
N ILE A 332 4.89 3.97 18.60
CA ILE A 332 4.24 5.27 18.77
C ILE A 332 3.15 5.19 19.84
N GLU A 333 2.30 4.16 19.79
CA GLU A 333 1.21 3.96 20.74
C GLU A 333 1.72 3.67 22.15
N GLU A 334 2.90 3.07 22.31
CA GLU A 334 3.58 2.87 23.58
C GLU A 334 4.05 4.20 24.18
N VAL A 335 4.76 5.03 23.39
CA VAL A 335 5.21 6.36 23.82
C VAL A 335 4.03 7.27 24.17
N TRP A 336 2.97 7.26 23.35
CA TRP A 336 1.76 8.05 23.60
C TRP A 336 0.83 7.43 24.65
N ARG A 337 1.08 6.19 25.07
CA ARG A 337 0.19 5.34 25.88
C ARG A 337 -1.25 5.35 25.36
N SER A 338 -1.40 5.26 24.03
CA SER A 338 -2.67 5.49 23.32
C SER A 338 -3.34 4.21 22.79
N LYS A 339 -2.68 3.05 22.83
CA LYS A 339 -3.17 1.76 22.32
C LYS A 339 -4.58 1.38 22.80
N PHE A 340 -4.90 1.73 24.05
CA PHE A 340 -6.13 1.35 24.75
C PHE A 340 -7.26 2.37 24.63
N PHE A 341 -7.08 3.40 23.82
CA PHE A 341 -8.15 4.34 23.54
C PHE A 341 -8.89 3.93 22.28
N ASN A 342 -10.20 3.78 22.39
CA ASN A 342 -11.06 3.48 21.27
C ASN A 342 -11.06 4.60 20.23
N TYR A 343 -11.18 4.19 18.97
CA TYR A 343 -11.33 5.12 17.84
C TYR A 343 -12.67 5.86 17.92
N HIS A 344 -12.66 7.14 17.56
CA HIS A 344 -13.84 7.96 17.38
C HIS A 344 -13.73 8.77 16.09
N THR A 345 -14.70 8.59 15.18
CA THR A 345 -14.71 9.19 13.83
C THR A 345 -14.75 10.72 13.81
N GLY A 346 -15.22 11.35 14.90
CA GLY A 346 -15.27 12.80 15.04
C GLY A 346 -13.94 13.47 15.43
N VAL A 347 -12.87 12.70 15.70
CA VAL A 347 -11.56 13.21 16.12
C VAL A 347 -10.53 12.88 15.05
N SER A 348 -9.99 13.90 14.36
CA SER A 348 -9.09 13.70 13.22
C SER A 348 -7.75 13.05 13.63
N THR A 349 -6.81 13.79 14.19
CA THR A 349 -5.47 13.27 14.51
C THR A 349 -5.22 13.04 16.00
N ASP A 350 -6.16 13.47 16.84
CA ASP A 350 -6.02 13.47 18.30
C ASP A 350 -6.48 12.12 18.90
N VAL A 351 -6.15 11.86 20.17
CA VAL A 351 -6.61 10.67 20.91
C VAL A 351 -7.85 11.04 21.73
N ALA A 352 -9.02 10.51 21.39
CA ALA A 352 -10.23 10.72 22.19
C ALA A 352 -10.03 10.15 23.61
N LEU A 353 -10.20 10.98 24.65
CA LEU A 353 -10.00 10.57 26.04
C LEU A 353 -11.32 10.26 26.72
N ILE A 354 -12.20 11.26 26.79
CA ILE A 354 -13.48 11.19 27.51
C ILE A 354 -14.59 11.93 26.75
N ARG A 355 -15.83 11.54 26.99
CA ARG A 355 -17.04 12.23 26.58
C ARG A 355 -17.72 12.85 27.80
N VAL A 356 -18.06 14.13 27.71
CA VAL A 356 -18.70 14.91 28.79
C VAL A 356 -19.89 15.71 28.27
N LYS A 357 -20.79 16.13 29.16
CA LYS A 357 -21.85 17.08 28.82
C LYS A 357 -21.30 18.49 28.58
N ARG A 358 -21.93 19.28 27.70
CA ARG A 358 -21.49 20.65 27.38
C ARG A 358 -21.38 21.55 28.61
N TRP A 359 -22.31 21.44 29.56
CA TRP A 359 -22.25 22.25 30.77
C TRP A 359 -20.99 21.97 31.61
N LEU A 360 -20.53 20.70 31.62
CA LEU A 360 -19.33 20.32 32.34
C LEU A 360 -18.11 20.85 31.60
N TRP A 361 -18.09 20.76 30.26
CA TRP A 361 -17.06 21.39 29.45
C TRP A 361 -16.95 22.90 29.70
N SER A 362 -18.07 23.63 29.69
CA SER A 362 -18.08 25.07 30.03
C SER A 362 -17.52 25.34 31.42
N LEU A 363 -17.88 24.52 32.41
CA LEU A 363 -17.33 24.64 33.77
C LEU A 363 -15.81 24.45 33.80
N LEU A 364 -15.27 23.49 33.04
CA LEU A 364 -13.82 23.25 32.99
C LEU A 364 -13.08 24.45 32.37
N LEU A 365 -13.64 25.07 31.33
CA LEU A 365 -13.08 26.28 30.74
C LEU A 365 -13.12 27.45 31.72
N ASP A 366 -14.26 27.69 32.38
CA ASP A 366 -14.40 28.75 33.40
C ASP A 366 -13.40 28.56 34.55
N PHE A 367 -13.20 27.31 34.99
CA PHE A 367 -12.21 26.95 35.99
C PHE A 367 -10.79 27.26 35.50
N ALA A 368 -10.42 26.85 34.29
CA ALA A 368 -9.11 27.13 33.71
C ALA A 368 -8.84 28.63 33.56
N TYR A 369 -9.85 29.42 33.18
CA TYR A 369 -9.75 30.89 33.13
C TYR A 369 -9.53 31.53 34.49
N ALA A 370 -10.24 31.05 35.52
CA ALA A 370 -10.08 31.56 36.88
C ALA A 370 -8.70 31.23 37.48
N HIS A 371 -8.10 30.13 37.04
CA HIS A 371 -6.82 29.60 37.50
C HIS A 371 -5.72 29.73 36.43
N ASP A 372 -5.74 30.79 35.65
CA ASP A 372 -4.72 31.07 34.64
C ASP A 372 -3.34 31.32 35.26
N ALA A 373 -2.31 30.66 34.73
CA ALA A 373 -0.93 30.66 35.25
C ALA A 373 -0.17 31.97 35.00
N ILE A 374 -0.61 32.79 34.05
CA ILE A 374 0.02 34.08 33.73
C ILE A 374 -0.55 35.18 34.62
N ASN A 375 -1.87 35.15 34.86
CA ASN A 375 -2.60 36.19 35.58
C ASN A 375 -2.66 35.99 37.10
N ASN A 376 -2.45 34.77 37.60
CA ASN A 376 -2.49 34.48 39.03
C ASN A 376 -1.09 34.39 39.66
N ASN A 377 -1.03 34.63 40.98
CA ASN A 377 0.21 34.61 41.76
C ASN A 377 0.68 33.17 42.08
N ASP A 378 1.98 33.01 42.35
CA ASP A 378 2.69 31.73 42.60
C ASP A 378 2.20 30.90 43.83
N GLY A 379 1.09 31.27 44.47
CA GLY A 379 0.52 30.59 45.64
C GLY A 379 -0.71 29.71 45.34
N ASP A 380 -1.27 29.78 44.14
CA ASP A 380 -2.40 28.93 43.74
C ASP A 380 -1.89 27.64 43.08
N SER A 381 -2.09 26.50 43.75
CA SER A 381 -1.71 25.17 43.22
C SER A 381 -2.37 24.80 41.89
N TRP A 382 -3.45 25.50 41.51
CA TRP A 382 -4.16 25.29 40.24
C TRP A 382 -3.83 26.34 39.18
N ALA A 383 -2.92 27.28 39.44
CA ALA A 383 -2.38 28.24 38.47
C ALA A 383 -1.48 27.52 37.42
N ILE A 384 -2.07 26.58 36.69
CA ILE A 384 -1.42 25.64 35.78
C ILE A 384 -2.06 25.65 34.38
N PHE A 385 -2.80 26.71 34.04
CA PHE A 385 -3.48 26.85 32.75
C PHE A 385 -2.93 28.00 31.93
N ASP A 386 -2.71 27.76 30.64
CA ASP A 386 -2.61 28.79 29.61
C ASP A 386 -4.02 28.97 29.04
N SER A 387 -4.83 29.81 29.70
CA SER A 387 -6.26 29.87 29.41
C SER A 387 -6.53 30.47 28.02
N CYS A 388 -7.36 29.80 27.22
CA CYS A 388 -7.83 30.36 25.96
C CYS A 388 -9.25 29.89 25.61
N PRO A 389 -9.96 30.61 24.71
CA PRO A 389 -11.31 30.23 24.36
C PRO A 389 -11.30 28.87 23.67
N GLY A 390 -12.00 27.89 24.24
CA GLY A 390 -12.28 26.62 23.58
C GLY A 390 -11.19 25.55 23.66
N TYR A 391 -10.12 25.74 24.45
CA TYR A 391 -9.09 24.70 24.67
C TYR A 391 -8.72 24.62 26.15
N LEU A 392 -8.36 23.43 26.61
CA LEU A 392 -7.62 23.28 27.86
C LEU A 392 -6.15 23.08 27.53
N LYS A 393 -5.31 24.00 28.00
CA LYS A 393 -3.86 23.92 27.89
C LYS A 393 -3.28 23.92 29.29
N VAL A 394 -2.59 22.85 29.63
CA VAL A 394 -1.88 22.75 30.91
C VAL A 394 -0.49 23.32 30.71
N TYR A 395 -0.14 24.32 31.52
CA TYR A 395 1.10 25.08 31.43
C TYR A 395 1.61 25.45 32.82
N THR A 396 2.89 25.25 33.07
CA THR A 396 3.53 25.75 34.29
C THR A 396 4.62 26.76 33.95
N LYS A 397 4.66 27.87 34.70
CA LYS A 397 5.61 28.97 34.48
C LYS A 397 7.02 28.66 34.98
N SER A 398 7.14 27.83 36.02
CA SER A 398 8.41 27.50 36.68
C SER A 398 8.42 26.04 37.08
N SER A 399 9.59 25.41 36.99
CA SER A 399 9.74 24.01 37.35
C SER A 399 9.45 23.78 38.84
N SER A 400 8.79 22.67 39.13
CA SER A 400 8.42 22.17 40.45
C SER A 400 8.96 20.75 40.64
N LEU A 401 8.69 20.15 41.81
CA LEU A 401 9.05 18.75 42.06
C LEU A 401 8.30 17.76 41.15
N THR A 402 7.12 18.15 40.63
CA THR A 402 6.21 17.26 39.89
C THR A 402 6.09 17.61 38.41
N MET A 403 6.44 18.83 38.00
CA MET A 403 6.29 19.33 36.62
C MET A 403 7.43 20.29 36.27
N ASP A 404 7.97 20.17 35.06
CA ASP A 404 8.97 21.10 34.52
C ASP A 404 8.30 22.33 33.89
N ALA A 405 8.97 23.48 33.80
CA ALA A 405 8.37 24.66 33.17
C ALA A 405 8.02 24.40 31.69
N GLY A 406 6.81 24.80 31.26
CA GLY A 406 6.35 24.66 29.88
C GLY A 406 4.93 24.09 29.77
N HIS A 407 4.55 23.72 28.55
CA HIS A 407 3.25 23.08 28.27
C HIS A 407 3.30 21.58 28.54
N HIS A 408 2.27 21.07 29.23
CA HIS A 408 2.16 19.67 29.62
C HIS A 408 1.08 18.91 28.84
N ALA A 409 -0.03 19.54 28.46
CA ALA A 409 -1.09 18.88 27.72
C ALA A 409 -1.91 19.89 26.91
N PHE A 410 -2.33 19.47 25.72
CA PHE A 410 -3.29 20.18 24.88
C PHE A 410 -4.53 19.29 24.71
N ILE A 411 -5.68 19.77 25.19
CA ILE A 411 -6.94 19.02 25.17
C ILE A 411 -7.96 19.83 24.35
N LYS A 412 -8.42 19.23 23.26
CA LYS A 412 -9.34 19.85 22.31
C LYS A 412 -10.75 19.28 22.44
N PRO A 413 -11.79 20.13 22.34
CA PRO A 413 -13.15 19.66 22.20
C PRO A 413 -13.44 19.28 20.75
N HIS A 414 -14.14 18.16 20.57
CA HIS A 414 -14.70 17.69 19.31
C HIS A 414 -16.20 17.41 19.50
N LYS A 415 -16.97 17.48 18.41
CA LYS A 415 -18.39 17.08 18.42
C LYS A 415 -18.47 15.56 18.52
N TYR A 416 -19.45 15.05 19.25
CA TYR A 416 -19.65 13.60 19.36
C TYR A 416 -20.30 13.02 18.09
N ASP A 417 -21.33 13.67 17.54
CA ASP A 417 -21.96 13.27 16.28
C ASP A 417 -21.58 14.24 15.15
N GLY A 418 -20.80 13.76 14.17
CA GLY A 418 -20.38 14.53 13.00
C GLY A 418 -21.40 14.56 11.86
N TRP A 419 -22.34 13.61 11.83
CA TRP A 419 -23.25 13.39 10.72
C TRP A 419 -24.68 13.55 11.23
N PHE A 420 -25.31 14.66 10.85
CA PHE A 420 -26.64 15.07 11.26
C PHE A 420 -26.75 15.45 12.73
N SER A 421 -26.71 16.77 12.96
CA SER A 421 -27.51 17.34 14.05
C SER A 421 -28.93 16.87 13.82
N ASN A 422 -29.36 15.84 14.54
CA ASN A 422 -30.75 15.46 14.58
C ASN A 422 -31.49 16.72 15.04
N PHE A 423 -32.24 17.41 14.16
CA PHE A 423 -32.89 18.68 14.50
C PHE A 423 -33.87 18.57 15.67
N ARG A 424 -34.18 17.33 16.11
CA ARG A 424 -34.97 17.02 17.30
C ARG A 424 -34.15 16.98 18.60
N ASN A 425 -32.87 16.64 18.54
CA ASN A 425 -32.01 16.47 19.71
C ASN A 425 -30.76 17.36 19.56
N SER A 426 -30.64 18.38 20.41
CA SER A 426 -29.40 19.15 20.50
C SER A 426 -28.25 18.23 20.89
N ASP A 427 -27.16 18.24 20.11
CA ASP A 427 -25.89 17.65 20.55
C ASP A 427 -25.50 18.35 21.85
N ASP A 428 -25.57 17.63 22.98
CA ASP A 428 -25.23 18.12 24.33
C ASP A 428 -23.93 17.48 24.83
N GLU A 429 -23.19 16.80 23.95
CA GLU A 429 -21.99 16.06 24.31
C GLU A 429 -20.75 16.66 23.62
N VAL A 430 -19.61 16.51 24.30
CA VAL A 430 -18.31 16.98 23.83
C VAL A 430 -17.33 15.86 24.08
N VAL A 431 -16.58 15.50 23.04
CA VAL A 431 -15.42 14.62 23.15
C VAL A 431 -14.20 15.46 23.46
N LEU A 432 -13.51 15.16 24.55
CA LEU A 432 -12.24 15.79 24.88
C LEU A 432 -11.11 14.89 24.37
N ALA A 433 -10.28 15.41 23.48
CA ALA A 433 -9.21 14.66 22.84
C ALA A 433 -7.83 15.24 23.16
N TRP A 434 -6.86 14.37 23.42
CA TRP A 434 -5.46 14.70 23.62
C TRP A 434 -4.76 14.90 22.30
N GLN A 435 -4.14 16.06 22.13
CA GLN A 435 -3.32 16.36 20.97
C GLN A 435 -1.88 15.91 21.21
N HIS A 436 -1.30 15.17 20.27
CA HIS A 436 0.12 14.81 20.34
C HIS A 436 1.03 16.04 20.13
N PRO A 437 2.26 16.06 20.68
CA PRO A 437 3.16 17.20 20.56
C PRO A 437 3.59 17.45 19.11
N SER A 438 3.25 18.63 18.57
CA SER A 438 3.57 19.02 17.17
C SER A 438 4.97 19.63 17.04
N LYS A 439 5.55 19.64 15.81
CA LYS A 439 6.88 20.23 15.52
C LYS A 439 6.93 21.72 15.78
N TYR A 440 5.77 22.36 15.76
CA TYR A 440 5.65 23.79 15.98
C TYR A 440 5.76 24.19 17.46
N PHE A 441 5.71 23.23 18.39
CA PHE A 441 5.70 23.51 19.83
C PHE A 441 6.91 22.95 20.60
N PHE A 442 7.63 21.96 20.07
CA PHE A 442 8.71 21.27 20.80
C PHE A 442 9.85 20.83 19.87
N ASP A 443 11.11 21.19 20.21
CA ASP A 443 12.32 20.91 19.40
C ASP A 443 12.88 19.48 19.57
N ASN A 444 12.63 18.79 20.69
CA ASN A 444 13.03 17.40 20.96
C ASN A 444 11.86 16.65 21.63
N LYS A 445 11.35 15.56 21.06
CA LYS A 445 9.97 15.13 21.35
C LYS A 445 9.73 13.73 21.88
N GLY A 446 10.64 12.78 21.68
CA GLY A 446 10.53 11.46 22.29
C GLY A 446 10.80 11.52 23.80
N ASP A 447 11.86 12.22 24.18
CA ASP A 447 12.35 12.28 25.57
C ASP A 447 11.47 13.16 26.48
N ASN A 448 10.66 14.04 25.88
CA ASN A 448 9.83 14.99 26.61
C ASN A 448 8.42 14.49 26.91
N ILE A 449 7.96 13.35 26.36
CA ILE A 449 6.69 12.75 26.78
C ILE A 449 6.94 11.94 28.06
N ASN A 450 6.61 12.52 29.20
CA ASN A 450 6.78 11.90 30.51
C ASN A 450 5.92 12.66 31.56
N PRO A 451 5.75 12.11 32.78
CA PRO A 451 4.89 12.74 33.79
C PRO A 451 5.28 14.17 34.21
N ARG A 452 6.53 14.60 34.00
CA ARG A 452 7.02 15.95 34.33
C ARG A 452 7.01 16.92 33.15
N GLY A 453 7.27 16.43 31.95
CA GLY A 453 7.24 17.16 30.69
C GLY A 453 5.85 17.15 30.07
N TYR A 454 5.77 16.76 28.80
CA TYR A 454 4.50 16.60 28.09
C TYR A 454 3.81 15.30 28.52
N TRP A 455 2.59 15.40 29.03
CA TRP A 455 1.81 14.25 29.46
C TRP A 455 1.36 13.40 28.28
N ASP A 456 1.49 12.09 28.42
CA ASP A 456 0.91 11.12 27.51
C ASP A 456 -0.63 11.09 27.61
N ALA A 457 -1.29 10.38 26.68
CA ALA A 457 -2.74 10.32 26.61
C ALA A 457 -3.37 9.72 27.89
N LYS A 458 -2.74 8.69 28.48
CA LYS A 458 -3.25 8.03 29.69
C LYS A 458 -3.08 8.90 30.93
N THR A 459 -1.93 9.53 31.09
CA THR A 459 -1.67 10.48 32.18
C THR A 459 -2.65 11.65 32.12
N THR A 460 -2.88 12.21 30.93
CA THR A 460 -3.87 13.28 30.72
C THR A 460 -5.29 12.84 31.04
N HIS A 461 -5.69 11.66 30.58
CA HIS A 461 -6.99 11.06 30.88
C HIS A 461 -7.21 10.89 32.38
N ASP A 462 -6.24 10.32 33.09
CA ASP A 462 -6.37 10.06 34.52
C ASP A 462 -6.44 11.35 35.32
N TRP A 463 -5.63 12.35 34.95
CA TRP A 463 -5.68 13.67 35.56
C TRP A 463 -7.03 14.37 35.33
N LEU A 464 -7.61 14.27 34.13
CA LEU A 464 -8.94 14.81 33.86
C LEU A 464 -10.00 14.21 34.78
N ILE A 465 -10.04 12.88 34.85
CA ILE A 465 -11.08 12.15 35.59
C ILE A 465 -10.90 12.27 37.10
N HIS A 466 -9.67 12.12 37.60
CA HIS A 466 -9.39 11.97 39.03
C HIS A 466 -8.96 13.26 39.71
N SER A 467 -8.55 14.28 38.97
CA SER A 467 -8.06 15.54 39.54
C SER A 467 -8.88 16.75 39.07
N LEU A 468 -8.93 17.03 37.77
CA LEU A 468 -9.54 18.26 37.27
C LEU A 468 -11.06 18.32 37.49
N ILE A 469 -11.80 17.31 37.02
CA ILE A 469 -13.27 17.31 37.08
C ILE A 469 -13.78 17.42 38.53
N PRO A 470 -13.29 16.60 39.49
CA PRO A 470 -13.68 16.75 40.88
C PRO A 470 -13.43 18.15 41.41
N LYS A 471 -12.25 18.73 41.12
CA LYS A 471 -11.89 20.07 41.61
C LYS A 471 -12.75 21.18 41.03
N ALA A 472 -13.02 21.13 39.73
CA ALA A 472 -13.88 22.11 39.07
C ALA A 472 -15.32 22.06 39.61
N LEU A 473 -15.82 20.85 39.93
CA LEU A 473 -17.12 20.67 40.56
C LEU A 473 -17.16 21.23 41.99
N GLU A 474 -16.12 20.99 42.80
CA GLU A 474 -15.98 21.62 44.13
C GLU A 474 -15.95 23.15 44.03
N TRP A 475 -15.19 23.71 43.09
CA TRP A 475 -15.10 25.14 42.84
C TRP A 475 -16.45 25.75 42.45
N ARG A 476 -17.25 25.05 41.62
CA ARG A 476 -18.61 25.48 41.29
C ARG A 476 -19.50 25.60 42.54
N VAL A 477 -19.35 24.70 43.50
CA VAL A 477 -20.10 24.73 44.76
C VAL A 477 -19.66 25.90 45.63
N SER A 478 -18.35 26.18 45.72
CA SER A 478 -17.83 27.31 46.51
C SER A 478 -18.22 28.68 45.94
N LEU A 479 -18.36 28.80 44.62
CA LEU A 479 -18.89 30.00 43.96
C LEU A 479 -20.37 30.25 44.28
N LYS A 480 -21.16 29.18 44.44
CA LYS A 480 -22.58 29.30 44.81
C LYS A 480 -22.77 29.69 46.26
N SER A 481 -21.94 29.19 47.17
CA SER A 481 -21.99 29.56 48.59
C SER A 481 -21.51 30.99 48.87
N SER A 482 -20.66 31.55 48.01
CA SER A 482 -20.19 32.94 48.11
C SER A 482 -21.15 33.98 47.51
N ARG A 483 -21.99 33.59 46.54
CA ARG A 483 -23.05 34.45 45.96
C ARG A 483 -24.36 34.47 46.77
N ALA A 484 -24.59 33.48 47.64
CA ALA A 484 -25.70 33.47 48.59
C ALA A 484 -25.40 34.40 49.78
N GLY A 485 -25.48 35.71 49.55
CA GLY A 485 -25.39 36.74 50.58
C GLY A 485 -26.61 36.73 51.50
N GLY A 486 -26.63 35.83 52.48
CA GLY A 486 -27.68 35.78 53.51
C GLY A 486 -27.09 35.38 54.86
N PHE A 487 -27.03 36.32 55.79
CA PHE A 487 -26.52 36.16 57.16
C PHE A 487 -27.17 34.99 57.94
N PHE A 488 -28.36 34.53 57.51
CA PHE A 488 -29.09 33.42 58.12
C PHE A 488 -28.65 32.01 57.66
N GLU A 489 -28.02 31.83 56.50
CA GLU A 489 -27.51 30.50 56.09
C GLU A 489 -26.23 30.12 56.85
N ARG A 490 -25.46 31.13 57.28
CA ARG A 490 -24.17 30.94 57.97
C ARG A 490 -24.31 30.34 59.39
N ILE A 491 -25.49 30.46 60.01
CA ILE A 491 -25.80 29.90 61.34
C ILE A 491 -26.36 28.47 61.23
N PHE A 492 -26.91 28.09 60.08
CA PHE A 492 -27.40 26.72 59.82
C PHE A 492 -26.48 25.89 58.89
N SER A 493 -25.37 26.44 58.41
CA SER A 493 -24.40 25.74 57.53
C SER A 493 -23.25 25.05 58.27
N SER A 494 -23.22 25.05 59.61
CA SER A 494 -22.17 24.36 60.40
C SER A 494 -22.20 22.82 60.31
N LYS A 495 -23.06 22.26 59.46
CA LYS A 495 -23.14 20.82 59.13
C LYS A 495 -23.11 20.50 57.62
N LYS A 496 -22.55 21.36 56.77
CA LYS A 496 -22.37 21.08 55.32
C LYS A 496 -20.94 21.15 54.80
N ASN A 497 -19.95 20.93 55.66
CA ASN A 497 -18.63 20.41 55.25
C ASN A 497 -18.62 18.86 55.21
N ALA A 498 -19.80 18.22 55.11
CA ALA A 498 -19.93 16.82 54.79
C ALA A 498 -19.83 16.64 53.27
N GLY A 499 -18.59 16.62 52.78
CA GLY A 499 -18.10 15.92 51.59
C GLY A 499 -18.82 16.14 50.27
N PHE A 500 -18.13 16.81 49.34
CA PHE A 500 -18.11 16.39 47.93
C PHE A 500 -17.41 15.00 47.80
N ASN A 501 -17.68 14.06 48.72
CA ASN A 501 -16.99 12.77 48.88
C ASN A 501 -17.57 11.66 47.98
N ASN A 502 -18.60 11.95 47.18
CA ASN A 502 -19.27 10.98 46.32
C ASN A 502 -19.13 11.33 44.83
N TYR A 503 -17.95 11.80 44.41
CA TYR A 503 -17.66 11.87 42.98
C TYR A 503 -17.52 10.44 42.43
N VAL A 504 -18.44 10.07 41.54
CA VAL A 504 -18.44 8.81 40.81
C VAL A 504 -18.24 9.16 39.34
N PRO A 505 -17.05 8.91 38.75
CA PRO A 505 -16.72 9.30 37.38
C PRO A 505 -17.80 8.99 36.34
N GLN A 506 -18.40 7.80 36.43
CA GLN A 506 -19.39 7.27 35.48
C GLN A 506 -20.65 8.14 35.38
N ASN A 507 -20.94 8.97 36.39
CA ASN A 507 -22.08 9.89 36.38
C ASN A 507 -21.82 11.15 35.55
N TYR A 508 -20.56 11.44 35.23
CA TYR A 508 -20.14 12.69 34.58
C TYR A 508 -19.43 12.46 33.24
N VAL A 509 -18.76 11.32 33.09
CA VAL A 509 -17.91 11.02 31.93
C VAL A 509 -18.20 9.62 31.39
N ALA A 510 -18.10 9.47 30.06
CA ALA A 510 -17.87 8.18 29.43
C ALA A 510 -16.42 8.12 28.94
N SER A 511 -15.69 7.09 29.35
CA SER A 511 -14.28 6.88 29.00
C SER A 511 -14.14 6.24 27.62
N PHE A 512 -13.18 6.69 26.83
CA PHE A 512 -12.71 5.97 25.63
C PHE A 512 -11.56 5.00 25.94
N TYR A 513 -10.99 5.05 27.15
CA TYR A 513 -9.96 4.12 27.61
C TYR A 513 -10.56 2.77 28.04
N GLU A 514 -10.08 1.69 27.44
CA GLU A 514 -10.38 0.30 27.78
C GLU A 514 -9.10 -0.44 28.21
N PRO A 515 -8.91 -0.74 29.52
CA PRO A 515 -7.67 -1.34 30.00
C PRO A 515 -7.31 -2.69 29.32
N HIS A 516 -6.00 -2.94 29.29
CA HIS A 516 -5.24 -3.96 28.54
C HIS A 516 -5.87 -5.37 28.45
N MET A 517 -5.75 -6.02 27.27
CA MET A 517 -6.13 -7.44 27.06
C MET A 517 -4.93 -8.40 26.90
N VAL A 518 -3.81 -7.94 26.30
CA VAL A 518 -2.68 -8.83 25.92
C VAL A 518 -1.68 -9.09 27.05
N SER A 519 -1.47 -8.14 27.98
CA SER A 519 -0.64 -8.36 29.17
C SER A 519 -1.24 -9.37 30.15
N ASP A 520 -2.45 -9.86 29.86
CA ASP A 520 -3.17 -10.87 30.63
C ASP A 520 -3.18 -12.26 29.99
N LEU A 521 -2.67 -12.48 28.76
CA LEU A 521 -2.63 -13.85 28.22
C LEU A 521 -1.74 -14.76 29.08
N ASP A 522 -0.62 -14.23 29.59
CA ASP A 522 0.25 -14.94 30.53
C ASP A 522 -0.37 -15.01 31.94
N ASN A 523 -1.39 -14.19 32.24
CA ASN A 523 -2.13 -14.20 33.51
C ASN A 523 -3.45 -14.99 33.43
N VAL A 524 -3.83 -15.52 32.26
CA VAL A 524 -5.01 -16.37 32.09
C VAL A 524 -4.65 -17.78 32.57
N GLU A 525 -4.80 -17.99 33.87
CA GLU A 525 -4.44 -19.24 34.55
C GLU A 525 -5.66 -20.04 35.05
N ASP A 526 -6.86 -19.45 34.98
CA ASP A 526 -8.09 -20.03 35.49
C ASP A 526 -9.28 -19.87 34.52
N ILE A 527 -10.42 -20.47 34.88
CA ILE A 527 -11.62 -20.47 34.05
C ILE A 527 -12.22 -19.05 33.95
N ASP A 528 -12.18 -18.25 35.02
CA ASP A 528 -12.78 -16.92 35.05
C ASP A 528 -12.04 -15.95 34.11
N SER A 529 -10.71 -15.97 34.14
CA SER A 529 -9.85 -15.22 33.23
C SER A 529 -9.99 -15.70 31.78
N LEU A 530 -10.19 -17.00 31.55
CA LEU A 530 -10.47 -17.54 30.22
C LEU A 530 -11.86 -17.10 29.69
N LEU A 531 -12.89 -17.09 30.54
CA LEU A 531 -14.22 -16.59 30.20
C LEU A 531 -14.16 -15.12 29.75
N ALA A 532 -13.45 -14.27 30.50
CA ALA A 532 -13.29 -12.87 30.14
C ALA A 532 -12.64 -12.70 28.76
N LEU A 533 -11.60 -13.50 28.44
CA LEU A 533 -10.97 -13.52 27.12
C LEU A 533 -11.97 -13.95 26.02
N LEU A 534 -12.73 -15.01 26.26
CA LEU A 534 -13.70 -15.55 25.31
C LEU A 534 -14.86 -14.57 25.03
N GLU A 535 -15.37 -13.87 26.03
CA GLU A 535 -16.41 -12.84 25.86
C GLU A 535 -15.94 -11.72 24.93
N ARG A 536 -14.68 -11.31 25.05
CA ARG A 536 -14.07 -10.26 24.24
C ARG A 536 -13.88 -10.71 22.79
N LEU A 537 -13.31 -11.90 22.59
CA LEU A 537 -13.15 -12.49 21.26
C LEU A 537 -14.50 -12.71 20.58
N GLN A 538 -15.46 -13.30 21.29
CA GLN A 538 -16.81 -13.54 20.78
C GLN A 538 -17.51 -12.22 20.43
N GLY A 539 -17.43 -11.21 21.31
CA GLY A 539 -17.98 -9.88 21.03
C GLY A 539 -17.34 -9.21 19.81
N PHE A 540 -16.03 -9.37 19.61
CA PHE A 540 -15.34 -8.88 18.42
C PHE A 540 -15.82 -9.56 17.14
N PHE A 541 -15.81 -10.90 17.08
CA PHE A 541 -16.23 -11.63 15.87
C PHE A 541 -17.73 -11.52 15.59
N ASN A 542 -18.55 -11.29 16.62
CA ASN A 542 -19.98 -11.02 16.44
C ASN A 542 -20.25 -9.65 15.80
N ALA A 543 -19.43 -8.65 16.12
CA ALA A 543 -19.54 -7.30 15.58
C ALA A 543 -18.70 -7.08 14.31
N ALA A 544 -17.85 -8.04 13.95
CA ALA A 544 -16.94 -7.93 12.82
C ALA A 544 -17.66 -8.05 11.47
N PRO A 545 -17.25 -7.28 10.45
CA PRO A 545 -17.70 -7.51 9.08
C PRO A 545 -17.08 -8.80 8.50
N ASP A 546 -17.68 -9.34 7.44
CA ASP A 546 -17.35 -10.63 6.77
C ASP A 546 -15.94 -10.73 6.13
N TYR A 547 -15.01 -9.82 6.45
CA TYR A 547 -13.69 -9.70 5.81
C TYR A 547 -12.51 -10.07 6.72
N ILE A 548 -12.74 -10.74 7.86
CA ILE A 548 -11.67 -11.19 8.75
C ILE A 548 -11.29 -12.62 8.43
N PHE A 549 -10.08 -12.83 7.94
CA PHE A 549 -9.52 -14.15 7.71
C PHE A 549 -8.79 -14.67 8.96
N VAL A 550 -9.09 -15.91 9.31
CA VAL A 550 -8.39 -16.71 10.32
C VAL A 550 -7.64 -17.82 9.57
N ASP A 551 -6.33 -17.89 9.74
CA ASP A 551 -5.50 -18.89 9.08
C ASP A 551 -5.84 -20.32 9.50
N LEU A 552 -5.35 -21.29 8.73
CA LEU A 552 -5.67 -22.70 8.90
C LEU A 552 -5.30 -23.23 10.29
N ASP A 553 -4.11 -22.90 10.79
CA ASP A 553 -3.61 -23.44 12.06
C ASP A 553 -4.39 -22.85 13.23
N THR A 554 -4.68 -21.55 13.18
CA THR A 554 -5.53 -20.87 14.17
C THR A 554 -6.95 -21.44 14.15
N TYR A 555 -7.52 -21.66 12.96
CA TYR A 555 -8.84 -22.24 12.81
C TYR A 555 -8.89 -23.65 13.40
N LYS A 556 -7.94 -24.52 13.09
CA LYS A 556 -7.83 -25.85 13.71
C LYS A 556 -7.68 -25.76 15.23
N GLY A 557 -6.83 -24.85 15.71
CA GLY A 557 -6.60 -24.60 17.13
C GLY A 557 -7.86 -24.25 17.90
N LEU A 558 -8.78 -23.49 17.28
CA LEU A 558 -10.09 -23.17 17.84
C LEU A 558 -10.95 -24.42 18.04
N TYR A 559 -11.07 -25.29 17.03
CA TYR A 559 -11.91 -26.49 17.13
C TYR A 559 -11.34 -27.53 18.09
N ILE A 560 -10.01 -27.70 18.11
CA ILE A 560 -9.34 -28.52 19.12
C ILE A 560 -9.65 -27.99 20.53
N SER A 561 -9.68 -26.67 20.72
CA SER A 561 -10.06 -26.08 22.00
C SER A 561 -11.52 -26.34 22.38
N ILE A 562 -12.46 -26.33 21.42
CA ILE A 562 -13.86 -26.71 21.66
C ILE A 562 -13.92 -28.17 22.14
N ALA A 563 -13.22 -29.08 21.45
CA ALA A 563 -13.20 -30.49 21.82
C ALA A 563 -12.65 -30.70 23.24
N ASP A 564 -11.54 -30.06 23.58
CA ASP A 564 -10.93 -30.12 24.91
C ASP A 564 -11.90 -29.64 26.00
N VAL A 565 -12.58 -28.50 25.77
CA VAL A 565 -13.57 -27.96 26.72
C VAL A 565 -14.76 -28.90 26.86
N PHE A 566 -15.29 -29.45 25.76
CA PHE A 566 -16.45 -30.35 25.80
C PHE A 566 -16.14 -31.66 26.53
N LEU A 567 -14.94 -32.21 26.35
CA LEU A 567 -14.51 -33.42 27.06
C LEU A 567 -14.31 -33.20 28.56
N LYS A 568 -14.11 -31.96 28.99
CA LYS A 568 -13.81 -31.57 30.38
C LYS A 568 -14.95 -30.84 31.06
N SER A 569 -16.12 -30.75 30.44
CA SER A 569 -17.29 -30.06 30.98
C SER A 569 -18.51 -30.99 31.03
N ASN A 570 -19.33 -30.86 32.07
CA ASN A 570 -20.54 -31.69 32.25
C ASN A 570 -21.71 -31.17 31.41
N ILE A 571 -21.55 -31.18 30.08
CA ILE A 571 -22.49 -30.63 29.12
C ILE A 571 -23.72 -31.53 28.97
N LYS A 572 -24.92 -30.92 29.05
CA LYS A 572 -26.20 -31.64 28.91
C LYS A 572 -27.05 -31.20 27.71
N ASN A 573 -26.75 -30.05 27.11
CA ASN A 573 -27.59 -29.44 26.06
C ASN A 573 -26.99 -29.59 24.66
N TYR A 574 -27.00 -30.81 24.13
CA TYR A 574 -26.51 -31.10 22.78
C TYR A 574 -27.14 -30.18 21.72
N SER A 575 -28.45 -29.93 21.78
CA SER A 575 -29.18 -29.16 20.77
C SER A 575 -28.66 -27.74 20.60
N TYR A 576 -28.25 -27.08 21.69
CA TYR A 576 -27.67 -25.73 21.63
C TYR A 576 -26.31 -25.71 20.93
N PHE A 577 -25.40 -26.61 21.32
CA PHE A 577 -24.05 -26.66 20.76
C PHE A 577 -24.07 -27.11 19.30
N HIS A 578 -24.87 -28.13 18.96
CA HIS A 578 -25.07 -28.54 17.58
C HIS A 578 -25.75 -27.45 16.74
N GLY A 579 -26.68 -26.67 17.31
CA GLY A 579 -27.29 -25.53 16.59
C GLY A 579 -26.26 -24.48 16.14
N ASN A 580 -25.29 -24.15 16.99
CA ASN A 580 -24.20 -23.24 16.66
C ASN A 580 -23.14 -23.87 15.74
N LEU A 581 -23.05 -25.20 15.71
CA LEU A 581 -22.10 -25.97 14.88
C LEU A 581 -22.83 -26.83 13.83
N SER A 582 -23.93 -26.34 13.29
CA SER A 582 -24.91 -27.15 12.52
C SER A 582 -24.40 -27.68 11.18
N TYR A 583 -23.25 -27.21 10.72
CA TYR A 583 -22.53 -27.74 9.56
C TYR A 583 -21.76 -29.04 9.88
N LEU A 584 -21.63 -29.41 11.16
CA LEU A 584 -21.03 -30.67 11.58
C LEU A 584 -22.09 -31.76 11.73
N SER A 585 -21.81 -32.96 11.21
CA SER A 585 -22.75 -34.08 11.23
C SER A 585 -22.68 -34.87 12.55
N ALA A 586 -23.57 -34.58 13.51
CA ALA A 586 -23.62 -35.27 14.80
C ALA A 586 -25.06 -35.54 15.26
N SER A 587 -25.25 -36.51 16.16
CA SER A 587 -26.57 -36.87 16.74
C SER A 587 -26.62 -36.79 18.26
N ASP A 588 -25.47 -36.68 18.93
CA ASP A 588 -25.32 -36.59 20.37
C ASP A 588 -23.98 -35.88 20.72
N MET A 589 -23.70 -35.68 22.02
CA MET A 589 -22.45 -35.02 22.45
C MET A 589 -21.18 -35.79 22.04
N PRO A 590 -21.08 -37.12 22.25
CA PRO A 590 -19.89 -37.88 21.80
C PRO A 590 -19.62 -37.80 20.30
N THR A 591 -20.66 -37.93 19.47
CA THR A 591 -20.54 -37.80 18.01
C THR A 591 -20.20 -36.37 17.61
N LEU A 592 -20.71 -35.35 18.31
CA LEU A 592 -20.36 -33.95 18.08
C LEU A 592 -18.87 -33.68 18.36
N VAL A 593 -18.34 -34.18 19.48
CA VAL A 593 -16.91 -34.07 19.80
C VAL A 593 -16.05 -34.79 18.74
N ARG A 594 -16.49 -35.95 18.24
CA ARG A 594 -15.79 -36.64 17.15
C ARG A 594 -15.79 -35.79 15.87
N SER A 595 -16.94 -35.27 15.46
CA SER A 595 -17.06 -34.43 14.25
C SER A 595 -16.27 -33.13 14.35
N ILE A 596 -16.16 -32.53 15.54
CA ILE A 596 -15.29 -31.35 15.77
C ILE A 596 -13.81 -31.69 15.49
N ASN A 597 -13.34 -32.83 15.99
CA ASN A 597 -11.96 -33.27 15.77
C ASN A 597 -11.70 -33.68 14.31
N GLU A 598 -12.64 -34.38 13.67
CA GLU A 598 -12.59 -34.73 12.25
C GLU A 598 -12.53 -33.46 11.39
N HIS A 599 -13.39 -32.47 11.66
CA HIS A 599 -13.38 -31.19 10.96
C HIS A 599 -12.05 -30.45 11.09
N ALA A 600 -11.47 -30.42 12.29
CA ALA A 600 -10.15 -29.83 12.50
C ALA A 600 -9.04 -30.59 11.73
N ALA A 601 -9.10 -31.92 11.65
CA ALA A 601 -8.12 -32.72 10.93
C ALA A 601 -8.23 -32.55 9.41
N GLU A 602 -9.45 -32.56 8.88
CA GLU A 602 -9.77 -32.56 7.44
C GLU A 602 -9.74 -31.16 6.81
N SER A 603 -9.79 -30.09 7.61
CA SER A 603 -9.72 -28.72 7.09
C SER A 603 -8.42 -28.48 6.31
N VAL A 604 -8.55 -27.93 5.10
CA VAL A 604 -7.43 -27.60 4.19
C VAL A 604 -7.29 -26.09 3.95
N VAL A 605 -8.29 -25.30 4.35
CA VAL A 605 -8.31 -23.84 4.26
C VAL A 605 -8.69 -23.22 5.60
N GLY A 606 -8.27 -21.97 5.82
CA GLY A 606 -8.71 -21.16 6.96
C GLY A 606 -10.19 -20.79 6.89
N CYS A 607 -10.59 -19.80 7.67
CA CYS A 607 -11.99 -19.36 7.77
C CYS A 607 -12.09 -17.84 7.68
N ASP A 608 -12.96 -17.37 6.81
CA ASP A 608 -13.28 -15.94 6.62
C ASP A 608 -14.68 -15.57 7.13
N ASN A 609 -15.44 -16.57 7.60
CA ASN A 609 -16.78 -16.38 8.12
C ASN A 609 -16.71 -16.01 9.61
N SER A 610 -16.76 -14.70 9.89
CA SER A 610 -16.73 -14.18 11.27
C SER A 610 -17.87 -14.73 12.13
N PHE A 611 -19.05 -14.96 11.54
CA PHE A 611 -20.18 -15.58 12.24
C PHE A 611 -19.91 -17.03 12.66
N GLN A 612 -19.18 -17.80 11.83
CA GLN A 612 -18.78 -19.15 12.18
C GLN A 612 -17.77 -19.16 13.34
N ILE A 613 -16.81 -18.24 13.34
CA ILE A 613 -15.87 -18.06 14.46
C ILE A 613 -16.60 -17.62 15.75
N ASP A 614 -17.54 -16.69 15.64
CA ASP A 614 -18.45 -16.28 16.72
C ASP A 614 -19.20 -17.48 17.32
N CYS A 615 -19.83 -18.31 16.48
CA CYS A 615 -20.55 -19.50 16.93
C CYS A 615 -19.63 -20.51 17.64
N ALA A 616 -18.43 -20.74 17.10
CA ALA A 616 -17.42 -21.60 17.70
C ALA A 616 -16.95 -21.09 19.08
N LEU A 617 -16.65 -19.79 19.21
CA LEU A 617 -16.28 -19.17 20.48
C LEU A 617 -17.44 -19.21 21.49
N ARG A 618 -18.67 -18.99 21.03
CA ARG A 618 -19.89 -19.06 21.86
C ARG A 618 -20.10 -20.45 22.45
N CYS A 619 -19.74 -21.51 21.72
CA CYS A 619 -19.76 -22.87 22.25
C CYS A 619 -18.80 -23.06 23.42
N ILE A 620 -17.56 -22.55 23.33
CA ILE A 620 -16.61 -22.61 24.45
C ILE A 620 -17.13 -21.79 25.63
N LEU A 621 -17.56 -20.55 25.37
CA LEU A 621 -18.06 -19.62 26.38
C LEU A 621 -19.21 -20.22 27.19
N VAL A 622 -20.24 -20.73 26.51
CA VAL A 622 -21.42 -21.32 27.18
C VAL A 622 -21.06 -22.61 27.91
N ALA A 623 -20.17 -23.44 27.36
CA ALA A 623 -19.71 -24.65 28.04
C ALA A 623 -19.05 -24.34 29.38
N LEU A 624 -18.22 -23.30 29.45
CA LEU A 624 -17.50 -22.90 30.67
C LEU A 624 -18.35 -22.07 31.64
N ARG A 625 -19.26 -21.24 31.14
CA ARG A 625 -20.09 -20.35 31.98
C ARG A 625 -21.28 -21.09 32.61
N ASP A 626 -21.93 -21.96 31.84
CA ASP A 626 -23.24 -22.53 32.22
C ASP A 626 -23.13 -23.98 32.72
N TYR A 627 -21.98 -24.63 32.56
CA TYR A 627 -21.74 -26.01 33.00
C TYR A 627 -20.48 -26.12 33.86
N GLU A 628 -20.47 -27.10 34.77
CA GLU A 628 -19.29 -27.40 35.57
C GLU A 628 -18.17 -27.95 34.68
N SER A 629 -17.01 -27.30 34.73
CA SER A 629 -15.80 -27.66 34.00
C SER A 629 -14.69 -28.08 34.95
N TYR A 630 -13.97 -29.12 34.58
CA TYR A 630 -12.85 -29.71 35.34
C TYR A 630 -11.50 -29.37 34.72
N LEU A 631 -11.44 -28.32 33.88
CA LEU A 631 -10.19 -27.82 33.32
C LEU A 631 -9.27 -27.32 34.44
N ASN A 632 -8.02 -27.77 34.41
CA ASN A 632 -6.98 -27.22 35.29
C ASN A 632 -6.20 -26.09 34.59
N GLY A 633 -5.39 -25.34 35.34
CA GLY A 633 -4.66 -24.20 34.81
C GLY A 633 -3.67 -24.52 33.69
N TYR A 634 -3.15 -25.76 33.60
CA TYR A 634 -2.32 -26.17 32.46
C TYR A 634 -3.16 -26.34 31.18
N GLU A 635 -4.35 -26.94 31.29
CA GLU A 635 -5.28 -27.08 30.16
C GLU A 635 -5.81 -25.72 29.70
N VAL A 636 -6.10 -24.81 30.63
CA VAL A 636 -6.45 -23.41 30.34
C VAL A 636 -5.33 -22.73 29.52
N ARG A 637 -4.08 -22.81 29.97
CA ARG A 637 -2.94 -22.23 29.24
C ARG A 637 -2.75 -22.82 27.84
N ASN A 638 -3.03 -24.11 27.65
CA ASN A 638 -3.00 -24.72 26.32
C ASN A 638 -4.09 -24.16 25.40
N ILE A 639 -5.31 -23.98 25.91
CA ILE A 639 -6.41 -23.34 25.17
C ILE A 639 -6.02 -21.89 24.81
N VAL A 640 -5.52 -21.12 25.77
CA VAL A 640 -5.07 -19.73 25.55
C VAL A 640 -3.98 -19.67 24.49
N THR A 641 -3.03 -20.60 24.50
CA THR A 641 -1.97 -20.68 23.49
C THR A 641 -2.54 -20.89 22.09
N ARG A 642 -3.57 -21.74 21.93
CA ARG A 642 -4.24 -21.97 20.64
C ARG A 642 -5.12 -20.79 20.21
N LEU A 643 -5.69 -20.04 21.15
CA LEU A 643 -6.54 -18.88 20.87
C LEU A 643 -5.76 -17.57 20.70
N ARG A 644 -4.47 -17.53 21.10
CA ARG A 644 -3.62 -16.33 20.99
C ARG A 644 -3.60 -15.70 19.60
N PRO A 645 -3.52 -16.45 18.48
CA PRO A 645 -3.55 -15.83 17.17
C PRO A 645 -4.88 -15.11 16.85
N LEU A 646 -6.02 -15.54 17.41
CA LEU A 646 -7.29 -14.81 17.28
C LEU A 646 -7.25 -13.46 18.00
N VAL A 647 -6.51 -13.37 19.11
CA VAL A 647 -6.26 -12.10 19.81
C VAL A 647 -5.42 -11.19 18.94
N ASP A 648 -4.38 -11.72 18.27
CA ASP A 648 -3.55 -10.94 17.35
C ASP A 648 -4.37 -10.41 16.17
N VAL A 649 -5.29 -11.21 15.60
CA VAL A 649 -6.24 -10.77 14.56
C VAL A 649 -7.12 -9.63 15.06
N MET A 650 -7.70 -9.76 16.25
CA MET A 650 -8.53 -8.72 16.87
C MET A 650 -7.74 -7.43 17.09
N GLU A 651 -6.54 -7.52 17.66
CA GLU A 651 -5.70 -6.36 17.96
C GLU A 651 -5.19 -5.67 16.69
N ASN A 652 -4.83 -6.42 15.65
CA ASN A 652 -4.48 -5.89 14.34
C ASN A 652 -5.66 -5.09 13.76
N ARG A 653 -6.90 -5.63 13.83
CA ARG A 653 -8.08 -4.93 13.31
C ARG A 653 -8.41 -3.68 14.11
N ARG A 654 -8.27 -3.72 15.44
CA ARG A 654 -8.44 -2.56 16.31
C ARG A 654 -7.38 -1.49 16.02
N MET A 655 -6.13 -1.88 15.77
CA MET A 655 -5.09 -0.96 15.33
C MET A 655 -5.48 -0.29 14.02
N LEU A 656 -5.89 -1.03 13.00
CA LEU A 656 -6.35 -0.45 11.73
C LEU A 656 -7.48 0.56 11.93
N ASN A 657 -8.47 0.24 12.78
CA ASN A 657 -9.54 1.17 13.12
C ASN A 657 -9.01 2.45 13.80
N ARG A 658 -8.05 2.34 14.73
CA ARG A 658 -7.41 3.53 15.34
C ARG A 658 -6.62 4.35 14.33
N GLN A 659 -5.98 3.70 13.37
CA GLN A 659 -5.17 4.35 12.34
C GLN A 659 -6.02 5.01 11.24
N SER A 660 -7.26 4.54 11.05
CA SER A 660 -8.23 5.17 10.13
C SER A 660 -8.57 6.64 10.46
N ARG A 661 -8.15 7.16 11.62
CA ARG A 661 -8.28 8.58 11.97
C ARG A 661 -7.36 9.50 11.17
N PHE A 662 -6.23 8.98 10.68
CA PHE A 662 -5.24 9.73 9.90
C PHE A 662 -5.54 9.71 8.39
N VAL A 663 -6.80 9.41 8.04
CA VAL A 663 -7.34 9.36 6.68
C VAL A 663 -8.01 10.67 6.32
#